data_AF-A0A2P5WCX6-F1
#
_entry.id   AF-A0A2P5WCX6-F1
#
_cell.length_a   1.000
_cell.length_b   1.000
_cell.length_c   1.000
_cell.angle_alpha   90.00
_cell.angle_beta   90.00
_cell.angle_gamma   90.00
#
_symmetry.space_group_name_H-M   'P 1'
#
loop_
_entity.id
_entity.type
_entity.pdbx_description
1 polymer ?
#
loop_
_entity_poly.entity_id
_entity_poly.type
_entity_poly.pdbx_seq_one_letter_code
_entity_poly.pdbx_strand_id
1 'polypeptide(L)'
;MATINDIPDVILSNIFASISDTRTRNSLSLVSRKFMLLDRATRVSLTLRGNARDLFMIPTCFRSVTDLDLSFLSPWGHSLLSSPLSDTDPQLLAHRLRVAFPAVTSLTVYARSPLTIEILVQQWPGLKRVKLVRWHQRLASWPIGEDFVCLLEQCENLNWLDLSTFYYWTEDLPPVLQACPKVSASLVHLNLLTTSFAEGFKSQEIKEITTACPNLKNFLVACNFDPRYIGFVGDETLLAVANNCPKLTLLHLADTSSLTDVRGDPDNDGFTSEDAMVTKGTLVEFFSGLPLLQELVLDVGRNVRDTSMALEMLNSKCKDLRVLKLGQFHGICLANESQLDGIALCSGLEELSIKNCGDLTDMGLIAIGRGCSKLSRFEVQGCKRITEKGLRTMACLLRNTLVKVKISCCKNLDAAASLRSVEPIRDRIQWLHIDCVWNGWEEIGNSEPVGLSFWHNQVEEPSSLFSLMGSEYDHEMRRKKCKYSSDVSDGYILENNGFWCKKWDRLQYLSLWIGVSELLTPLAAAGLLNCPNLEEIRIKVEGDCRGRSKPSERAFGLSSLALYPRLSKMQLDCSETIDTRTRNSLSLVSRKFMLLDRATRVSLTLRGNARDLFMIPTCFRSVTDLDLSFLSPWGHPLLSSPLSDTDPQLLAHRLRVAFPAVTSLTVYARSPLTIKILVQQWPGLKRVKLVRWHQRLASWPIGEDFVCLLEQCENLNWLDLSTFYYWTEDLPPVLQACPKVSASLVHLNLLTTSFAEGFKSQEIKEITTACPNLKNFLVACNFDPRYIGFVGDETLLAVANNCPKLTLLHLADTSSLTDVRGDPDNEGFTSEDAMVTKGTLVEFFSGLPLLQELVLDVGRNVRDTSMALEMLNSKCKDLRVLKLGQFHGICLANESQLDGIALCSGLEELSIKNCGDLTDMGLIAIGRGCSKLSRFEVQGCKRITEKGLRTMACLLRNTLVKVKISCCKNLDAAASLRSVEPIRDRIQWLHIDCVWNGWEEIGNSEPVGLSFWHNQVEEPSSLFSLMGSEYDHEMRRKKCKYSSDVSDGYILENNGFWCKKWDRLQYLSLWIGVSELLTPLAAAGLLNCPNLEEIRIKVEGDCRGRSKPSERAFGLSSLALYPRLSKMQLDCSETIGYALTAPSGQMDLSLWERFFLNGIGELRLSELDYWPPQDRDVNHRSLSLPAAGLLAECLELRKLFIHGTAHEHFMMFLLKIPNLRDVQLREDYYPAPENDMSTEMRAGSCSRFEAALNRRHILD
;
A
#
# COMPACT_ATOMS: atom_id res chain seq x y z
N MET A 1 21.89 15.62 59.29
CA MET A 1 20.77 15.44 58.35
C MET A 1 20.55 13.94 58.20
N ALA A 2 19.32 13.45 58.37
CA ALA A 2 19.01 12.05 58.06
C ALA A 2 19.01 11.86 56.54
N THR A 3 19.76 10.87 56.06
CA THR A 3 19.71 10.43 54.66
C THR A 3 18.52 9.50 54.44
N ILE A 4 18.11 9.31 53.19
CA ILE A 4 16.99 8.41 52.85
C ILE A 4 17.24 6.95 53.29
N ASN A 5 18.49 6.56 53.55
CA ASN A 5 18.86 5.23 54.05
C ASN A 5 18.53 5.04 55.54
N ASP A 6 18.46 6.14 56.30
CA ASP A 6 18.19 6.17 57.75
C ASP A 6 16.67 6.04 58.06
N ILE A 7 15.83 6.04 57.03
CA ILE A 7 14.39 5.82 57.13
C ILE A 7 14.12 4.33 57.46
N PRO A 8 13.22 4.02 58.42
CA PRO A 8 12.80 2.66 58.72
C PRO A 8 12.28 1.90 57.49
N ASP A 9 12.66 0.63 57.38
CA ASP A 9 12.38 -0.22 56.21
C ASP A 9 10.87 -0.39 55.93
N VAL A 10 10.01 -0.27 56.95
CA VAL A 10 8.54 -0.26 56.79
C VAL A 10 8.06 0.95 55.97
N ILE A 11 8.64 2.14 56.23
CA ILE A 11 8.29 3.37 55.51
C ILE A 11 8.85 3.31 54.09
N LEU A 12 10.11 2.86 53.92
CA LEU A 12 10.69 2.64 52.59
C LEU A 12 9.91 1.59 51.79
N SER A 13 9.41 0.53 52.43
CA SER A 13 8.55 -0.48 51.79
C SER A 13 7.26 0.13 51.26
N ASN A 14 6.59 0.98 52.04
CA ASN A 14 5.39 1.70 51.60
C ASN A 14 5.68 2.68 50.44
N ILE A 15 6.81 3.39 50.49
CA ILE A 15 7.26 4.26 49.39
C ILE A 15 7.47 3.43 48.12
N PHE A 16 8.23 2.34 48.20
CA PHE A 16 8.44 1.46 47.05
C PHE A 16 7.13 0.85 46.54
N ALA A 17 6.22 0.40 47.41
CA ALA A 17 4.93 -0.16 47.01
C ALA A 17 4.06 0.85 46.24
N SER A 18 4.18 2.15 46.53
CA SER A 18 3.47 3.23 45.80
C SER A 18 4.00 3.50 44.39
N ILE A 19 5.22 3.07 44.07
CA ILE A 19 5.85 3.31 42.77
C ILE A 19 5.45 2.23 41.76
N SER A 20 4.61 2.61 40.80
CA SER A 20 4.15 1.75 39.70
C SER A 20 5.08 1.72 38.48
N ASP A 21 5.85 2.77 38.21
CA ASP A 21 6.74 2.81 37.04
C ASP A 21 7.94 1.87 37.17
N THR A 22 7.94 0.82 36.34
CA THR A 22 9.01 -0.19 36.23
C THR A 22 10.39 0.41 36.01
N ARG A 23 10.53 1.52 35.26
CA ARG A 23 11.84 2.14 35.02
C ARG A 23 12.39 2.73 36.32
N THR A 24 11.59 3.53 37.03
CA THR A 24 11.93 4.11 38.32
C THR A 24 12.24 3.04 39.36
N ARG A 25 11.45 1.95 39.42
CA ARG A 25 11.74 0.81 40.30
C ARG A 25 13.08 0.14 39.98
N ASN A 26 13.40 -0.06 38.70
CA ASN A 26 14.68 -0.61 38.27
C ASN A 26 15.84 0.35 38.61
N SER A 27 15.67 1.66 38.45
CA SER A 27 16.68 2.64 38.86
C SER A 27 16.90 2.64 40.38
N LEU A 28 15.84 2.54 41.18
CA LEU A 28 15.93 2.42 42.64
C LEU A 28 16.66 1.14 43.08
N SER A 29 16.43 0.00 42.42
CA SER A 29 17.11 -1.25 42.77
C SER A 29 18.62 -1.23 42.51
N LEU A 30 19.12 -0.29 41.68
CA LEU A 30 20.55 -0.06 41.44
C LEU A 30 21.21 0.85 42.49
N VAL A 31 20.45 1.57 43.33
CA VAL A 31 21.00 2.55 44.31
C VAL A 31 21.77 1.85 45.44
N SER A 32 21.25 0.74 45.95
CA SER A 32 21.89 -0.03 47.02
C SER A 32 21.34 -1.45 47.14
N ARG A 33 22.09 -2.35 47.80
CA ARG A 33 21.60 -3.71 48.10
C ARG A 33 20.33 -3.69 48.97
N LYS A 34 20.18 -2.71 49.87
CA LYS A 34 18.96 -2.48 50.67
C LYS A 34 17.76 -2.19 49.75
N PHE A 35 17.94 -1.26 48.81
CA PHE A 35 16.88 -0.86 47.86
C PHE A 35 16.53 -1.98 46.87
N MET A 36 17.52 -2.77 46.42
CA MET A 36 17.27 -3.96 45.60
C MET A 36 16.38 -5.00 46.32
N LEU A 37 16.65 -5.25 47.61
CA LEU A 37 15.85 -6.19 48.40
C LEU A 37 14.43 -5.64 48.66
N LEU A 38 14.29 -4.35 48.95
CA LEU A 38 12.99 -3.69 49.10
C LEU A 38 12.16 -3.72 47.82
N ASP A 39 12.76 -3.47 46.64
CA ASP A 39 12.05 -3.61 45.36
C ASP A 39 11.57 -5.04 45.13
N ARG A 40 12.44 -6.04 45.33
CA ARG A 40 12.07 -7.46 45.20
C ARG A 40 11.00 -7.93 46.20
N ALA A 41 10.90 -7.27 47.35
CA ALA A 41 9.91 -7.54 48.38
C ALA A 41 8.58 -6.75 48.22
N THR A 42 8.52 -5.74 47.34
CA THR A 42 7.34 -4.86 47.18
C THR A 42 6.77 -4.82 45.77
N ARG A 43 7.50 -5.31 44.76
CA ARG A 43 7.01 -5.34 43.37
C ARG A 43 5.90 -6.37 43.23
N VAL A 44 4.73 -5.93 42.75
CA VAL A 44 3.49 -6.73 42.69
C VAL A 44 3.19 -7.30 41.31
N SER A 45 3.66 -6.62 40.24
CA SER A 45 3.53 -7.06 38.84
C SER A 45 4.90 -7.05 38.15
N LEU A 46 5.14 -8.01 37.24
CA LEU A 46 6.38 -8.12 36.47
C LEU A 46 6.15 -8.80 35.11
N THR A 47 6.46 -8.09 34.01
CA THR A 47 6.71 -8.71 32.69
C THR A 47 8.14 -9.21 32.61
N LEU A 48 8.33 -10.52 32.41
CA LEU A 48 9.63 -11.15 32.23
C LEU A 48 10.12 -10.96 30.78
N ARG A 49 11.40 -10.65 30.61
CA ARG A 49 12.05 -10.41 29.30
C ARG A 49 13.39 -11.11 29.23
N GLY A 50 13.81 -11.45 28.01
CA GLY A 50 14.99 -12.30 27.75
C GLY A 50 14.60 -13.74 27.48
N ASN A 51 15.59 -14.62 27.37
CA ASN A 51 15.38 -16.04 27.10
C ASN A 51 15.26 -16.84 28.40
N ALA A 52 14.06 -17.34 28.70
CA ALA A 52 13.82 -18.08 29.94
C ALA A 52 14.50 -19.46 29.98
N ARG A 53 14.99 -19.98 28.83
CA ARG A 53 15.78 -21.23 28.80
C ARG A 53 17.17 -21.05 29.43
N ASP A 54 17.66 -19.81 29.50
CA ASP A 54 18.86 -19.44 30.26
C ASP A 54 18.51 -19.41 31.75
N LEU A 55 18.38 -20.59 32.40
CA LEU A 55 17.85 -20.72 33.77
C LEU A 55 18.57 -19.86 34.83
N PHE A 56 19.82 -19.48 34.60
CA PHE A 56 20.63 -18.60 35.45
C PHE A 56 20.24 -17.12 35.35
N MET A 57 19.50 -16.72 34.31
CA MET A 57 18.91 -15.38 34.15
C MET A 57 17.55 -15.24 34.86
N ILE A 58 16.93 -16.35 35.29
CA ILE A 58 15.70 -16.30 36.08
C ILE A 58 16.02 -15.70 37.46
N PRO A 59 15.30 -14.65 37.92
CA PRO A 59 15.58 -14.02 39.20
C PRO A 59 15.46 -14.97 40.39
N THR A 60 16.35 -14.83 41.37
CA THR A 60 16.40 -15.76 42.51
C THR A 60 15.16 -15.74 43.41
N CYS A 61 14.51 -14.60 43.62
CA CYS A 61 13.23 -14.49 44.33
C CYS A 61 12.59 -13.10 44.20
N PHE A 62 11.30 -13.05 43.90
CA PHE A 62 10.39 -11.91 44.00
C PHE A 62 9.12 -12.36 44.73
N ARG A 63 9.10 -12.23 46.07
CA ARG A 63 8.08 -12.87 46.92
C ARG A 63 6.68 -12.29 46.78
N SER A 64 6.58 -11.03 46.35
CA SER A 64 5.33 -10.27 46.33
C SER A 64 4.74 -10.10 44.93
N VAL A 65 5.38 -10.66 43.89
CA VAL A 65 4.84 -10.66 42.54
C VAL A 65 3.64 -11.60 42.49
N THR A 66 2.46 -11.00 42.39
CA THR A 66 1.18 -11.70 42.21
C THR A 66 0.74 -11.74 40.75
N ASP A 67 1.30 -10.87 39.92
CA ASP A 67 0.96 -10.70 38.51
C ASP A 67 2.21 -10.88 37.63
N LEU A 68 2.26 -11.98 36.89
CA LEU A 68 3.43 -12.40 36.12
C LEU A 68 3.07 -12.52 34.63
N ASP A 69 3.79 -11.78 33.79
CA ASP A 69 3.63 -11.82 32.34
C ASP A 69 4.86 -12.43 31.68
N LEU A 70 4.65 -13.60 31.06
CA LEU A 70 5.64 -14.39 30.33
C LEU A 70 5.49 -14.26 28.81
N SER A 71 4.54 -13.46 28.31
CA SER A 71 4.20 -13.42 26.88
C SER A 71 5.25 -12.73 26.00
N PHE A 72 6.14 -11.93 26.60
CA PHE A 72 7.24 -11.21 25.94
C PHE A 72 8.62 -11.88 26.12
N LEU A 73 8.64 -13.14 26.54
CA LEU A 73 9.87 -13.95 26.55
C LEU A 73 10.43 -14.14 25.13
N SER A 74 11.75 -14.27 25.05
CA SER A 74 12.49 -14.50 23.81
C SER A 74 12.87 -15.98 23.65
N PRO A 75 12.86 -16.56 22.44
CA PRO A 75 12.35 -15.98 21.19
C PRO A 75 10.82 -15.80 21.23
N TRP A 76 10.34 -14.62 20.81
CA TRP A 76 8.92 -14.28 20.93
C TRP A 76 8.05 -15.21 20.08
N GLY A 77 6.94 -15.68 20.65
CA GLY A 77 5.97 -16.55 19.99
C GLY A 77 6.40 -18.00 19.78
N HIS A 78 7.60 -18.40 20.24
CA HIS A 78 7.98 -19.81 20.31
C HIS A 78 7.30 -20.50 21.50
N SER A 79 7.22 -21.83 21.47
CA SER A 79 6.78 -22.59 22.64
C SER A 79 7.82 -22.48 23.75
N LEU A 80 7.38 -22.06 24.93
CA LEU A 80 8.21 -21.95 26.12
C LEU A 80 8.77 -23.33 26.53
N LEU A 81 7.95 -24.37 26.40
CA LEU A 81 8.15 -25.69 27.00
C LEU A 81 8.20 -26.86 26.00
N SER A 82 8.03 -26.63 24.69
CA SER A 82 8.10 -27.69 23.66
C SER A 82 8.92 -27.28 22.43
N SER A 83 10.20 -27.65 22.41
CA SER A 83 11.05 -27.51 21.23
C SER A 83 11.83 -28.82 21.02
N PRO A 84 11.80 -29.43 19.82
CA PRO A 84 12.49 -30.71 19.56
C PRO A 84 14.02 -30.61 19.47
N LEU A 85 14.60 -29.48 19.90
CA LEU A 85 16.02 -29.12 19.76
C LEU A 85 16.63 -28.58 21.08
N SER A 86 16.00 -28.82 22.24
CA SER A 86 16.47 -28.28 23.53
C SER A 86 16.50 -29.32 24.65
N ASP A 87 17.68 -29.56 25.21
CA ASP A 87 17.95 -30.44 26.37
C ASP A 87 17.38 -29.91 27.72
N THR A 88 16.59 -28.84 27.70
CA THR A 88 16.08 -28.20 28.93
C THR A 88 14.77 -28.86 29.36
N ASP A 89 14.79 -29.58 30.49
CA ASP A 89 13.60 -30.18 31.09
C ASP A 89 12.49 -29.12 31.33
N PRO A 90 11.31 -29.26 30.71
CA PRO A 90 10.18 -28.36 30.90
C PRO A 90 9.73 -28.21 32.35
N GLN A 91 9.76 -29.29 33.13
CA GLN A 91 9.37 -29.29 34.55
C GLN A 91 10.38 -28.51 35.39
N LEU A 92 11.68 -28.62 35.09
CA LEU A 92 12.72 -27.82 35.73
C LEU A 92 12.54 -26.31 35.50
N LEU A 93 12.19 -25.88 34.28
CA LEU A 93 11.90 -24.47 33.99
C LEU A 93 10.66 -23.98 34.76
N ALA A 94 9.58 -24.75 34.74
CA ALA A 94 8.35 -24.41 35.47
C ALA A 94 8.60 -24.30 36.98
N HIS A 95 9.34 -25.25 37.56
CA HIS A 95 9.74 -25.21 38.97
C HIS A 95 10.65 -24.02 39.30
N ARG A 96 11.58 -23.64 38.40
CA ARG A 96 12.42 -22.43 38.58
C ARG A 96 11.58 -21.15 38.59
N LEU A 97 10.58 -21.04 37.72
CA LEU A 97 9.63 -19.92 37.73
C LEU A 97 8.79 -19.90 39.01
N ARG A 98 8.35 -21.06 39.51
CA ARG A 98 7.64 -21.20 40.78
C ARG A 98 8.46 -20.73 41.99
N VAL A 99 9.74 -21.10 42.06
CA VAL A 99 10.66 -20.67 43.12
C VAL A 99 10.96 -19.16 43.04
N ALA A 100 11.10 -18.62 41.82
CA ALA A 100 11.30 -17.19 41.60
C ALA A 100 10.06 -16.37 42.00
N PHE A 101 8.85 -16.86 41.69
CA PHE A 101 7.58 -16.15 41.83
C PHE A 101 6.53 -17.00 42.59
N PRO A 102 6.66 -17.15 43.93
CA PRO A 102 5.81 -18.07 44.70
C PRO A 102 4.37 -17.57 44.94
N ALA A 103 4.09 -16.27 44.73
CA ALA A 103 2.81 -15.65 45.07
C ALA A 103 1.90 -15.33 43.86
N VAL A 104 2.21 -15.84 42.67
CA VAL A 104 1.44 -15.55 41.45
C VAL A 104 0.00 -16.04 41.59
N THR A 105 -0.94 -15.13 41.32
CA THR A 105 -2.40 -15.37 41.23
C THR A 105 -2.98 -14.86 39.89
N SER A 106 -2.14 -14.20 39.08
CA SER A 106 -2.46 -13.63 37.78
C SER A 106 -1.33 -13.95 36.81
N LEU A 107 -1.62 -14.70 35.74
CA LEU A 107 -0.62 -15.19 34.78
C LEU A 107 -0.99 -14.80 33.35
N THR A 108 -0.07 -14.13 32.66
CA THR A 108 -0.14 -13.92 31.20
C THR A 108 0.92 -14.79 30.53
N VAL A 109 0.56 -15.60 29.53
CA VAL A 109 1.50 -16.54 28.89
C VAL A 109 1.29 -16.65 27.38
N TYR A 110 2.40 -16.75 26.63
CA TYR A 110 2.35 -17.15 25.22
C TYR A 110 2.26 -18.68 25.13
N ALA A 111 1.07 -19.21 24.87
CA ALA A 111 0.82 -20.65 24.82
C ALA A 111 0.74 -21.13 23.36
N ARG A 112 1.75 -21.89 22.91
CA ARG A 112 1.77 -22.52 21.58
C ARG A 112 1.14 -23.91 21.53
N SER A 113 0.95 -24.55 22.69
CA SER A 113 0.43 -25.91 22.85
C SER A 113 -0.25 -26.02 24.22
N PRO A 114 -1.33 -26.83 24.36
CA PRO A 114 -2.00 -27.09 25.64
C PRO A 114 -1.03 -27.51 26.76
N LEU A 115 0.00 -28.32 26.44
CA LEU A 115 1.05 -28.75 27.36
C LEU A 115 1.77 -27.60 28.08
N THR A 116 1.88 -26.42 27.42
CA THR A 116 2.48 -25.23 28.06
C THR A 116 1.58 -24.68 29.18
N ILE A 117 0.26 -24.78 29.02
CA ILE A 117 -0.72 -24.34 30.00
C ILE A 117 -0.74 -25.35 31.16
N GLU A 118 -0.84 -26.64 30.85
CA GLU A 118 -0.85 -27.74 31.83
C GLU A 118 0.34 -27.66 32.81
N ILE A 119 1.58 -27.63 32.29
CA ILE A 119 2.79 -27.63 33.14
C ILE A 119 2.88 -26.38 34.03
N LEU A 120 2.44 -25.22 33.55
CA LEU A 120 2.51 -23.96 34.29
C LEU A 120 1.38 -23.82 35.33
N VAL A 121 0.16 -24.26 35.01
CA VAL A 121 -0.98 -24.19 35.94
C VAL A 121 -0.72 -25.02 37.20
N GLN A 122 -0.13 -26.22 37.06
CA GLN A 122 0.28 -27.07 38.18
C GLN A 122 1.22 -26.36 39.19
N GLN A 123 1.99 -25.36 38.76
CA GLN A 123 2.86 -24.59 39.65
C GLN A 123 2.08 -23.63 40.55
N TRP A 124 0.92 -23.13 40.12
CA TRP A 124 0.16 -22.08 40.81
C TRP A 124 -1.33 -22.46 40.95
N PRO A 125 -1.69 -23.42 41.82
CA PRO A 125 -3.10 -23.83 42.04
C PRO A 125 -3.99 -22.71 42.62
N GLY A 126 -3.39 -21.61 43.08
CA GLY A 126 -4.09 -20.40 43.52
C GLY A 126 -4.36 -19.36 42.43
N LEU A 127 -4.17 -19.70 41.14
CA LEU A 127 -4.48 -18.80 40.02
C LEU A 127 -5.95 -18.39 40.03
N LYS A 128 -6.17 -17.08 39.92
CA LYS A 128 -7.50 -16.44 39.83
C LYS A 128 -7.72 -15.77 38.49
N ARG A 129 -6.65 -15.30 37.85
CA ARG A 129 -6.66 -14.56 36.59
C ARG A 129 -5.69 -15.18 35.59
N VAL A 130 -6.15 -15.48 34.38
CA VAL A 130 -5.29 -15.98 33.30
C VAL A 130 -5.57 -15.24 32.00
N LYS A 131 -4.50 -14.76 31.34
CA LYS A 131 -4.53 -14.24 29.96
C LYS A 131 -3.70 -15.15 29.06
N LEU A 132 -4.31 -15.64 27.98
CA LEU A 132 -3.60 -16.43 26.98
C LEU A 132 -3.22 -15.55 25.78
N VAL A 133 -2.03 -15.81 25.22
CA VAL A 133 -1.52 -15.12 24.03
C VAL A 133 -1.09 -16.17 23.01
N ARG A 134 -1.66 -16.09 21.80
CA ARG A 134 -1.29 -16.93 20.65
C ARG A 134 -1.73 -16.24 19.37
N TRP A 135 -0.77 -15.84 18.55
CA TRP A 135 -0.99 -15.33 17.19
C TRP A 135 -0.79 -16.40 16.10
N HIS A 136 -0.42 -17.61 16.50
CA HIS A 136 -0.21 -18.75 15.62
C HIS A 136 -1.49 -19.60 15.53
N GLN A 137 -1.71 -20.23 14.38
CA GLN A 137 -2.88 -21.08 14.16
C GLN A 137 -2.94 -22.27 15.16
N ARG A 138 -4.14 -22.55 15.66
CA ARG A 138 -4.50 -23.79 16.37
C ARG A 138 -4.24 -24.99 15.45
N LEU A 139 -3.67 -26.09 15.96
CA LEU A 139 -3.50 -27.29 15.13
C LEU A 139 -4.86 -27.96 14.88
N ALA A 140 -5.15 -28.28 13.63
CA ALA A 140 -6.42 -28.89 13.22
C ALA A 140 -6.62 -30.33 13.76
N SER A 141 -5.54 -30.99 14.19
CA SER A 141 -5.57 -32.33 14.77
C SER A 141 -5.98 -32.38 16.25
N TRP A 142 -6.12 -31.24 16.93
CA TRP A 142 -6.51 -31.22 18.35
C TRP A 142 -8.03 -31.30 18.51
N PRO A 143 -8.53 -32.10 19.48
CA PRO A 143 -9.95 -32.14 19.87
C PRO A 143 -10.52 -30.75 20.15
N ILE A 144 -11.83 -30.60 19.98
CA ILE A 144 -12.53 -29.35 20.31
C ILE A 144 -12.37 -29.08 21.81
N GLY A 145 -11.85 -27.91 22.16
CA GLY A 145 -11.64 -27.47 23.54
C GLY A 145 -10.32 -27.86 24.20
N GLU A 146 -9.45 -28.62 23.53
CA GLU A 146 -8.18 -29.15 24.08
C GLU A 146 -7.29 -28.09 24.76
N ASP A 147 -7.24 -26.87 24.21
CA ASP A 147 -6.47 -25.75 24.78
C ASP A 147 -6.97 -25.26 26.16
N PHE A 148 -8.22 -25.58 26.54
CA PHE A 148 -8.89 -25.03 27.73
C PHE A 148 -9.19 -26.07 28.81
N VAL A 149 -9.25 -27.37 28.48
CA VAL A 149 -9.59 -28.46 29.43
C VAL A 149 -8.68 -28.42 30.65
N CYS A 150 -7.36 -28.53 30.48
CA CYS A 150 -6.42 -28.54 31.60
C CYS A 150 -6.46 -27.25 32.43
N LEU A 151 -6.79 -26.10 31.82
CA LEU A 151 -6.91 -24.83 32.52
C LEU A 151 -8.13 -24.80 33.45
N LEU A 152 -9.28 -25.23 32.96
CA LEU A 152 -10.55 -25.19 33.69
C LEU A 152 -10.67 -26.33 34.72
N GLU A 153 -10.04 -27.48 34.48
CA GLU A 153 -10.00 -28.58 35.44
C GLU A 153 -9.04 -28.31 36.63
N GLN A 154 -7.91 -27.64 36.39
CA GLN A 154 -6.86 -27.48 37.41
C GLN A 154 -6.91 -26.13 38.15
N CYS A 155 -7.51 -25.08 37.58
CA CYS A 155 -7.66 -23.77 38.23
C CYS A 155 -9.04 -23.61 38.93
N GLU A 156 -9.28 -24.32 40.04
CA GLU A 156 -10.56 -24.23 40.78
C GLU A 156 -10.93 -22.79 41.25
N ASN A 157 -9.95 -21.89 41.35
CA ASN A 157 -10.14 -20.51 41.80
C ASN A 157 -10.26 -19.47 40.66
N LEU A 158 -10.31 -19.92 39.40
CA LEU A 158 -10.36 -19.03 38.23
C LEU A 158 -11.66 -18.20 38.23
N ASN A 159 -11.52 -16.87 38.18
CA ASN A 159 -12.64 -15.94 38.08
C ASN A 159 -12.47 -14.88 36.98
N TRP A 160 -11.32 -14.86 36.31
CA TRP A 160 -10.98 -13.91 35.26
C TRP A 160 -10.22 -14.64 34.14
N LEU A 161 -10.77 -14.64 32.94
CA LEU A 161 -10.18 -15.27 31.76
C LEU A 161 -10.18 -14.29 30.58
N ASP A 162 -9.02 -14.10 29.96
CA ASP A 162 -8.84 -13.21 28.82
C ASP A 162 -8.17 -13.92 27.64
N LEU A 163 -8.93 -14.01 26.55
CA LEU A 163 -8.57 -14.66 25.29
C LEU A 163 -8.52 -13.66 24.12
N SER A 164 -8.57 -12.34 24.40
CA SER A 164 -8.55 -11.28 23.37
C SER A 164 -7.37 -11.33 22.41
N THR A 165 -6.25 -11.91 22.84
CA THR A 165 -5.00 -12.06 22.07
C THR A 165 -4.64 -13.53 21.84
N PHE A 166 -5.62 -14.43 21.91
CA PHE A 166 -5.48 -15.86 21.70
C PHE A 166 -6.25 -16.26 20.44
N TYR A 167 -5.58 -16.96 19.52
CA TYR A 167 -6.19 -17.60 18.35
C TYR A 167 -6.66 -19.01 18.74
N TYR A 168 -7.92 -19.34 18.50
CA TYR A 168 -8.57 -20.64 18.75
C TYR A 168 -9.77 -20.76 17.80
N TRP A 169 -10.64 -21.78 17.93
CA TRP A 169 -11.94 -21.78 17.24
C TRP A 169 -13.03 -21.43 18.24
N THR A 170 -14.07 -20.67 17.84
CA THR A 170 -15.15 -20.26 18.77
C THR A 170 -15.81 -21.45 19.43
N GLU A 171 -15.97 -22.54 18.66
CA GLU A 171 -16.49 -23.84 19.05
C GLU A 171 -15.66 -24.56 20.14
N ASP A 172 -14.39 -24.18 20.38
CA ASP A 172 -13.55 -24.77 21.43
C ASP A 172 -14.04 -24.43 22.85
N LEU A 173 -14.64 -23.25 23.06
CA LEU A 173 -14.88 -22.73 24.42
C LEU A 173 -16.20 -23.20 25.06
N PRO A 174 -17.38 -23.15 24.38
CA PRO A 174 -18.65 -23.53 25.00
C PRO A 174 -18.70 -24.95 25.59
N PRO A 175 -18.19 -26.02 24.91
CA PRO A 175 -18.25 -27.38 25.46
C PRO A 175 -17.46 -27.53 26.75
N VAL A 176 -16.28 -26.90 26.86
CA VAL A 176 -15.43 -27.01 28.06
C VAL A 176 -16.04 -26.23 29.23
N LEU A 177 -16.66 -25.07 28.97
CA LEU A 177 -17.40 -24.34 30.00
C LEU A 177 -18.61 -25.13 30.52
N GLN A 178 -19.31 -25.85 29.66
CA GLN A 178 -20.40 -26.75 30.07
C GLN A 178 -19.89 -27.97 30.87
N ALA A 179 -18.74 -28.54 30.48
CA ALA A 179 -18.12 -29.67 31.17
C ALA A 179 -17.55 -29.30 32.56
N CYS A 180 -17.14 -28.05 32.78
CA CYS A 180 -16.53 -27.58 34.02
C CYS A 180 -17.42 -26.60 34.83
N PRO A 181 -18.68 -26.95 35.15
CA PRO A 181 -19.70 -25.97 35.58
C PRO A 181 -19.36 -25.25 36.89
N LYS A 182 -18.54 -25.83 37.77
CA LYS A 182 -18.09 -25.18 39.01
C LYS A 182 -17.24 -23.94 38.72
N VAL A 183 -16.28 -24.05 37.80
CA VAL A 183 -15.34 -22.97 37.46
C VAL A 183 -16.00 -21.98 36.51
N SER A 184 -16.81 -22.45 35.56
CA SER A 184 -17.64 -21.58 34.70
C SER A 184 -18.58 -20.69 35.52
N ALA A 185 -19.21 -21.25 36.56
CA ALA A 185 -20.03 -20.48 37.49
C ALA A 185 -19.22 -19.55 38.43
N SER A 186 -17.89 -19.73 38.58
CA SER A 186 -17.03 -18.79 39.31
C SER A 186 -16.43 -17.68 38.44
N LEU A 187 -16.56 -17.75 37.12
CA LEU A 187 -16.13 -16.69 36.21
C LEU A 187 -16.95 -15.40 36.45
N VAL A 188 -16.22 -14.33 36.73
CA VAL A 188 -16.72 -12.96 36.93
C VAL A 188 -16.33 -12.06 35.75
N HIS A 189 -15.21 -12.36 35.09
CA HIS A 189 -14.73 -11.66 33.90
C HIS A 189 -14.34 -12.65 32.80
N LEU A 190 -14.91 -12.46 31.61
CA LEU A 190 -14.60 -13.24 30.42
C LEU A 190 -14.44 -12.29 29.22
N ASN A 191 -13.23 -12.25 28.65
CA ASN A 191 -12.89 -11.41 27.50
C ASN A 191 -12.57 -12.25 26.26
N LEU A 192 -13.45 -12.15 25.27
CA LEU A 192 -13.46 -12.83 23.98
C LEU A 192 -13.42 -11.82 22.80
N LEU A 193 -13.09 -10.54 23.06
CA LEU A 193 -12.87 -9.55 21.99
C LEU A 193 -11.52 -9.80 21.30
N THR A 194 -11.55 -10.54 20.19
CA THR A 194 -10.36 -10.87 19.41
C THR A 194 -10.55 -10.48 17.95
N THR A 195 -9.53 -9.86 17.36
CA THR A 195 -9.47 -9.51 15.93
C THR A 195 -9.10 -10.72 15.05
N SER A 196 -9.01 -11.91 15.65
CA SER A 196 -8.46 -13.12 15.00
C SER A 196 -9.46 -13.86 14.12
N PHE A 197 -10.75 -13.56 14.23
CA PHE A 197 -11.85 -14.29 13.59
C PHE A 197 -12.63 -13.36 12.66
N ALA A 198 -12.97 -13.85 11.46
CA ALA A 198 -13.76 -13.09 10.50
C ALA A 198 -15.25 -13.01 10.91
N GLU A 199 -15.82 -14.08 11.45
CA GLU A 199 -17.26 -14.19 11.74
C GLU A 199 -17.63 -13.97 13.22
N GLY A 200 -16.65 -14.07 14.14
CA GLY A 200 -16.88 -13.92 15.57
C GLY A 200 -17.69 -15.07 16.19
N PHE A 201 -18.14 -14.89 17.43
CA PHE A 201 -19.00 -15.86 18.11
C PHE A 201 -20.44 -15.80 17.60
N LYS A 202 -21.02 -16.97 17.38
CA LYS A 202 -22.40 -17.17 16.91
C LYS A 202 -23.39 -17.02 18.07
N SER A 203 -24.62 -16.64 17.76
CA SER A 203 -25.74 -16.49 18.72
C SER A 203 -25.88 -17.69 19.67
N GLN A 204 -25.83 -18.92 19.14
CA GLN A 204 -25.96 -20.14 19.95
C GLN A 204 -24.77 -20.32 20.92
N GLU A 205 -23.55 -20.06 20.47
CA GLU A 205 -22.34 -20.13 21.31
C GLU A 205 -22.41 -19.10 22.46
N ILE A 206 -22.90 -17.88 22.19
CA ILE A 206 -23.08 -16.82 23.21
C ILE A 206 -24.18 -17.21 24.22
N LYS A 207 -25.30 -17.78 23.75
CA LYS A 207 -26.36 -18.31 24.62
C LYS A 207 -25.77 -19.39 25.55
N GLU A 208 -24.99 -20.32 25.03
CA GLU A 208 -24.34 -21.39 25.81
C GLU A 208 -23.28 -20.89 26.80
N ILE A 209 -22.43 -19.94 26.40
CA ILE A 209 -21.44 -19.33 27.30
C ILE A 209 -22.12 -18.60 28.46
N THR A 210 -23.19 -17.85 28.18
CA THR A 210 -23.91 -17.10 29.21
C THR A 210 -24.72 -18.00 30.15
N THR A 211 -25.32 -19.11 29.68
CA THR A 211 -25.95 -20.09 30.58
C THR A 211 -24.94 -20.80 31.48
N ALA A 212 -23.73 -21.09 30.98
CA ALA A 212 -22.67 -21.70 31.78
C ALA A 212 -22.03 -20.75 32.82
N CYS A 213 -22.09 -19.42 32.59
CA CYS A 213 -21.40 -18.42 33.40
C CYS A 213 -22.36 -17.36 34.03
N PRO A 214 -23.32 -17.75 34.89
CA PRO A 214 -24.36 -16.85 35.42
C PRO A 214 -23.86 -15.76 36.40
N ASN A 215 -22.60 -15.82 36.83
CA ASN A 215 -22.00 -14.84 37.75
C ASN A 215 -21.13 -13.78 37.06
N LEU A 216 -21.12 -13.74 35.72
CA LEU A 216 -20.37 -12.73 34.97
C LEU A 216 -20.81 -11.31 35.37
N LYS A 217 -19.81 -10.49 35.65
CA LYS A 217 -19.92 -9.03 35.80
C LYS A 217 -19.33 -8.30 34.61
N ASN A 218 -18.31 -8.87 33.98
CA ASN A 218 -17.67 -8.33 32.79
C ASN A 218 -17.71 -9.40 31.69
N PHE A 219 -18.47 -9.13 30.63
CA PHE A 219 -18.51 -10.00 29.45
C PHE A 219 -18.20 -9.18 28.21
N LEU A 220 -17.19 -9.59 27.45
CA LEU A 220 -16.75 -8.91 26.25
C LEU A 220 -16.62 -9.95 25.14
N VAL A 221 -17.28 -9.76 23.99
CA VAL A 221 -17.26 -10.76 22.91
C VAL A 221 -17.33 -10.11 21.52
N ALA A 222 -16.49 -10.61 20.63
CA ALA A 222 -16.54 -10.31 19.20
C ALA A 222 -17.59 -11.21 18.54
N CYS A 223 -18.52 -10.63 17.79
CA CYS A 223 -19.65 -11.35 17.17
C CYS A 223 -20.00 -10.70 15.83
N ASN A 224 -21.12 -11.09 15.22
CA ASN A 224 -21.58 -10.56 13.95
C ASN A 224 -23.11 -10.34 14.01
N PHE A 225 -23.56 -9.12 13.70
CA PHE A 225 -24.99 -8.75 13.73
C PHE A 225 -25.63 -8.70 12.34
N ASP A 226 -24.87 -9.00 11.28
CA ASP A 226 -25.36 -9.03 9.91
C ASP A 226 -26.26 -10.27 9.68
N PRO A 227 -27.57 -10.08 9.41
CA PRO A 227 -28.53 -11.19 9.31
C PRO A 227 -28.29 -12.11 8.11
N ARG A 228 -27.34 -11.77 7.23
CA ARG A 228 -26.94 -12.59 6.08
C ARG A 228 -25.99 -13.73 6.49
N TYR A 229 -25.44 -13.72 7.71
CA TYR A 229 -24.57 -14.77 8.23
C TYR A 229 -25.34 -15.77 9.11
N ILE A 230 -24.98 -17.05 9.00
CA ILE A 230 -25.61 -18.11 9.81
C ILE A 230 -25.15 -17.96 11.27
N GLY A 231 -26.11 -17.86 12.18
CA GLY A 231 -25.84 -17.68 13.61
C GLY A 231 -25.57 -16.22 14.02
N PHE A 232 -26.01 -15.24 13.24
CA PHE A 232 -25.95 -13.81 13.60
C PHE A 232 -26.54 -13.52 14.99
N VAL A 233 -26.03 -12.49 15.65
CA VAL A 233 -26.55 -11.96 16.92
C VAL A 233 -27.73 -11.03 16.64
N GLY A 234 -28.86 -11.30 17.28
CA GLY A 234 -30.07 -10.50 17.23
C GLY A 234 -30.87 -10.60 18.54
N ASP A 235 -32.12 -10.16 18.50
CA ASP A 235 -33.00 -10.02 19.66
C ASP A 235 -32.95 -11.17 20.68
N GLU A 236 -33.13 -12.42 20.25
CA GLU A 236 -33.10 -13.59 21.15
C GLU A 236 -31.79 -13.72 21.93
N THR A 237 -30.68 -13.31 21.33
CA THR A 237 -29.34 -13.43 21.91
C THR A 237 -29.14 -12.37 22.97
N LEU A 238 -29.58 -11.13 22.70
CA LEU A 238 -29.54 -10.03 23.65
C LEU A 238 -30.38 -10.35 24.89
N LEU A 239 -31.63 -10.82 24.69
CA LEU A 239 -32.50 -11.23 25.79
C LEU A 239 -31.91 -12.39 26.60
N ALA A 240 -31.30 -13.38 25.94
CA ALA A 240 -30.61 -14.46 26.64
C ALA A 240 -29.43 -13.97 27.49
N VAL A 241 -28.58 -13.06 26.97
CA VAL A 241 -27.47 -12.46 27.73
C VAL A 241 -27.98 -11.74 28.98
N ALA A 242 -29.05 -10.94 28.86
CA ALA A 242 -29.63 -10.23 29.99
C ALA A 242 -30.27 -11.17 31.05
N ASN A 243 -31.00 -12.18 30.60
CA ASN A 243 -31.67 -13.15 31.47
C ASN A 243 -30.68 -14.10 32.19
N ASN A 244 -29.63 -14.53 31.50
CA ASN A 244 -28.63 -15.45 32.03
C ASN A 244 -27.61 -14.76 32.94
N CYS A 245 -27.23 -13.52 32.62
CA CYS A 245 -26.18 -12.77 33.33
C CYS A 245 -26.69 -11.41 33.87
N PRO A 246 -27.72 -11.35 34.72
CA PRO A 246 -28.29 -10.10 35.25
C PRO A 246 -27.34 -9.31 36.18
N LYS A 247 -26.17 -9.87 36.50
CA LYS A 247 -25.11 -9.26 37.32
C LYS A 247 -24.09 -8.46 36.52
N LEU A 248 -24.24 -8.36 35.18
CA LEU A 248 -23.31 -7.63 34.33
C LEU A 248 -23.24 -6.15 34.70
N THR A 249 -22.02 -5.72 35.03
CA THR A 249 -21.62 -4.32 35.20
C THR A 249 -20.91 -3.76 33.97
N LEU A 250 -20.30 -4.63 33.16
CA LEU A 250 -19.63 -4.29 31.91
C LEU A 250 -20.02 -5.31 30.83
N LEU A 251 -20.58 -4.84 29.72
CA LEU A 251 -20.96 -5.67 28.57
C LEU A 251 -20.46 -5.04 27.28
N HIS A 252 -19.62 -5.77 26.52
CA HIS A 252 -19.18 -5.38 25.19
C HIS A 252 -19.62 -6.43 24.17
N LEU A 253 -20.48 -6.02 23.23
CA LEU A 253 -20.81 -6.76 22.02
C LEU A 253 -20.34 -5.93 20.83
N ALA A 254 -19.32 -6.40 20.12
CA ALA A 254 -18.74 -5.68 19.00
C ALA A 254 -18.68 -6.56 17.75
N ASP A 255 -19.07 -5.99 16.61
CA ASP A 255 -18.98 -6.63 15.31
C ASP A 255 -17.50 -6.83 14.91
N THR A 256 -17.13 -7.98 14.34
CA THR A 256 -15.76 -8.25 13.92
C THR A 256 -15.20 -7.21 12.95
N SER A 257 -16.05 -6.61 12.09
CA SER A 257 -15.65 -5.52 11.20
C SER A 257 -15.27 -4.23 11.95
N SER A 258 -15.97 -3.93 13.06
CA SER A 258 -15.76 -2.73 13.89
C SER A 258 -14.49 -2.77 14.75
N LEU A 259 -13.94 -3.97 14.96
CA LEU A 259 -12.68 -4.19 15.68
C LEU A 259 -11.43 -3.91 14.82
N THR A 260 -11.61 -3.68 13.52
CA THR A 260 -10.53 -3.22 12.66
C THR A 260 -10.39 -1.70 12.78
N ASP A 261 -9.20 -1.24 13.15
CA ASP A 261 -8.88 0.18 13.40
C ASP A 261 -8.80 1.00 12.08
N VAL A 262 -9.50 0.59 11.02
CA VAL A 262 -9.42 1.16 9.68
C VAL A 262 -10.21 2.46 9.60
N ARG A 263 -9.64 3.48 8.96
CA ARG A 263 -10.34 4.72 8.64
C ARG A 263 -11.59 4.46 7.81
N GLY A 264 -12.76 4.79 8.37
CA GLY A 264 -14.03 4.72 7.64
C GLY A 264 -14.04 5.74 6.49
N ASP A 265 -14.74 5.40 5.40
CA ASP A 265 -14.94 6.33 4.30
C ASP A 265 -15.70 7.59 4.80
N PRO A 266 -15.10 8.80 4.76
CA PRO A 266 -15.77 10.03 5.19
C PRO A 266 -16.96 10.40 4.28
N ASP A 267 -17.08 9.78 3.10
CA ASP A 267 -18.23 9.89 2.20
C ASP A 267 -19.30 8.81 2.40
N ASN A 268 -19.16 7.87 3.35
CA ASN A 268 -20.25 6.99 3.77
C ASN A 268 -21.33 7.78 4.55
N ASP A 269 -22.60 7.71 4.15
CA ASP A 269 -23.72 8.47 4.74
C ASP A 269 -24.07 8.12 6.20
N GLY A 270 -23.31 7.23 6.82
CA GLY A 270 -23.55 6.76 8.19
C GLY A 270 -24.65 5.71 8.27
N PHE A 271 -25.37 5.44 7.18
CA PHE A 271 -26.35 4.37 7.08
C PHE A 271 -25.79 3.20 6.26
N THR A 272 -25.93 1.98 6.76
CA THR A 272 -25.73 0.77 5.94
C THR A 272 -26.95 0.49 5.06
N SER A 273 -26.79 -0.33 4.01
CA SER A 273 -27.93 -0.77 3.17
C SER A 273 -28.88 -1.71 3.92
N GLU A 274 -28.34 -2.53 4.80
CA GLU A 274 -29.06 -3.51 5.62
C GLU A 274 -29.16 -3.06 7.09
N ASP A 275 -30.17 -3.54 7.79
CA ASP A 275 -30.39 -3.30 9.22
C ASP A 275 -29.98 -4.52 10.06
N ALA A 276 -29.69 -4.30 11.33
CA ALA A 276 -29.52 -5.37 12.31
C ALA A 276 -30.89 -5.93 12.70
N MET A 277 -30.95 -7.22 13.03
CA MET A 277 -32.14 -7.85 13.64
C MET A 277 -32.20 -7.57 15.15
N VAL A 278 -32.14 -6.28 15.50
CA VAL A 278 -32.19 -5.75 16.86
C VAL A 278 -33.32 -4.73 16.95
N THR A 279 -34.39 -5.05 17.66
CA THR A 279 -35.59 -4.19 17.73
C THR A 279 -35.62 -3.31 18.98
N LYS A 280 -36.31 -2.17 18.86
CA LYS A 280 -36.61 -1.25 19.96
C LYS A 280 -37.26 -1.94 21.18
N GLY A 281 -38.17 -2.89 20.94
CA GLY A 281 -38.84 -3.62 22.02
C GLY A 281 -37.85 -4.44 22.85
N THR A 282 -37.02 -5.22 22.16
CA THR A 282 -35.98 -6.03 22.78
C THR A 282 -34.92 -5.19 23.49
N LEU A 283 -34.52 -4.03 22.96
CA LEU A 283 -33.60 -3.13 23.68
C LEU A 283 -34.18 -2.65 25.03
N VAL A 284 -35.48 -2.35 25.10
CA VAL A 284 -36.15 -1.95 26.36
C VAL A 284 -36.15 -3.08 27.39
N GLU A 285 -36.42 -4.31 26.97
CA GLU A 285 -36.37 -5.50 27.84
C GLU A 285 -34.94 -5.83 28.27
N PHE A 286 -33.99 -5.79 27.34
CA PHE A 286 -32.56 -6.01 27.55
C PHE A 286 -31.97 -5.05 28.61
N PHE A 287 -32.24 -3.74 28.50
CA PHE A 287 -31.82 -2.78 29.51
C PHE A 287 -32.56 -2.96 30.85
N SER A 288 -33.81 -3.43 30.83
CA SER A 288 -34.56 -3.75 32.04
C SER A 288 -34.01 -4.97 32.78
N GLY A 289 -33.40 -5.94 32.06
CA GLY A 289 -32.73 -7.11 32.63
C GLY A 289 -31.32 -6.83 33.18
N LEU A 290 -30.70 -5.69 32.84
CA LEU A 290 -29.32 -5.34 33.21
C LEU A 290 -29.23 -4.09 34.12
N PRO A 291 -29.87 -4.06 35.31
CA PRO A 291 -29.96 -2.86 36.14
C PRO A 291 -28.62 -2.40 36.74
N LEU A 292 -27.61 -3.28 36.81
CA LEU A 292 -26.29 -2.99 37.41
C LEU A 292 -25.25 -2.48 36.40
N LEU A 293 -25.67 -2.22 35.16
CA LEU A 293 -24.78 -1.90 34.04
C LEU A 293 -24.11 -0.52 34.22
N GLN A 294 -22.78 -0.51 34.21
CA GLN A 294 -21.91 0.66 34.34
C GLN A 294 -21.20 1.00 33.02
N GLU A 295 -20.91 -0.02 32.20
CA GLU A 295 -20.27 0.10 30.90
C GLU A 295 -20.96 -0.77 29.86
N LEU A 296 -21.40 -0.15 28.75
CA LEU A 296 -22.05 -0.82 27.63
C LEU A 296 -21.37 -0.42 26.31
N VAL A 297 -20.98 -1.42 25.52
CA VAL A 297 -20.55 -1.26 24.14
C VAL A 297 -21.43 -2.13 23.26
N LEU A 298 -22.15 -1.50 22.33
CA LEU A 298 -22.92 -2.14 21.25
C LEU A 298 -22.45 -1.55 19.92
N ASP A 299 -21.43 -2.17 19.32
CA ASP A 299 -20.86 -1.74 18.03
C ASP A 299 -21.34 -2.70 16.94
N VAL A 300 -22.51 -2.41 16.35
CA VAL A 300 -23.35 -3.41 15.67
C VAL A 300 -23.01 -3.59 14.19
N GLY A 301 -22.23 -2.69 13.57
CA GLY A 301 -21.84 -2.79 12.14
C GLY A 301 -22.99 -2.63 11.12
N ARG A 302 -24.25 -2.75 11.55
CA ARG A 302 -25.49 -2.59 10.79
C ARG A 302 -26.45 -1.64 11.50
N ASN A 303 -27.35 -0.97 10.76
CA ASN A 303 -28.26 0.02 11.34
C ASN A 303 -29.13 -0.57 12.46
N VAL A 304 -29.23 0.15 13.58
CA VAL A 304 -30.28 -0.02 14.59
C VAL A 304 -31.10 1.26 14.62
N ARG A 305 -32.38 1.21 14.22
CA ARG A 305 -33.24 2.39 14.02
C ARG A 305 -34.19 2.62 15.21
N ASP A 306 -34.74 3.84 15.27
CA ASP A 306 -35.77 4.28 16.25
C ASP A 306 -35.38 4.08 17.73
N THR A 307 -34.10 4.30 18.05
CA THR A 307 -33.51 3.91 19.34
C THR A 307 -33.78 4.87 20.50
N SER A 308 -34.29 6.08 20.25
CA SER A 308 -34.51 7.16 21.25
C SER A 308 -35.15 6.65 22.55
N MET A 309 -36.39 6.16 22.46
CA MET A 309 -37.17 5.68 23.60
C MET A 309 -36.54 4.46 24.31
N ALA A 310 -35.75 3.64 23.60
CA ALA A 310 -34.99 2.56 24.25
C ALA A 310 -33.82 3.13 25.08
N LEU A 311 -33.17 4.18 24.62
CA LEU A 311 -32.09 4.88 25.31
C LEU A 311 -32.60 5.75 26.49
N GLU A 312 -33.85 6.24 26.42
CA GLU A 312 -34.54 6.83 27.58
C GLU A 312 -34.79 5.77 28.67
N MET A 313 -35.20 4.56 28.25
CA MET A 313 -35.38 3.43 29.17
C MET A 313 -34.05 3.00 29.80
N LEU A 314 -32.93 3.01 29.05
CA LEU A 314 -31.59 2.74 29.57
C LEU A 314 -31.26 3.63 30.77
N ASN A 315 -31.49 4.95 30.69
CA ASN A 315 -31.31 5.87 31.81
C ASN A 315 -32.20 5.53 33.02
N SER A 316 -33.45 5.11 32.78
CA SER A 316 -34.40 4.80 33.85
C SER A 316 -34.04 3.52 34.64
N LYS A 317 -33.41 2.54 33.96
CA LYS A 317 -33.09 1.20 34.49
C LYS A 317 -31.64 1.06 34.96
N CYS A 318 -30.68 1.54 34.17
CA CYS A 318 -29.24 1.41 34.39
C CYS A 318 -28.67 2.71 34.98
N LYS A 319 -29.08 3.07 36.20
CA LYS A 319 -28.76 4.38 36.82
C LYS A 319 -27.28 4.61 37.11
N ASP A 320 -26.50 3.54 37.19
CA ASP A 320 -25.05 3.57 37.42
C ASP A 320 -24.23 3.60 36.12
N LEU A 321 -24.87 3.76 34.95
CA LEU A 321 -24.20 3.81 33.64
C LEU A 321 -23.27 5.03 33.51
N ARG A 322 -21.99 4.74 33.24
CA ARG A 322 -20.90 5.71 33.10
C ARG A 322 -20.26 5.68 31.71
N VAL A 323 -20.21 4.53 31.07
CA VAL A 323 -19.56 4.35 29.76
C VAL A 323 -20.59 3.79 28.78
N LEU A 324 -20.81 4.50 27.67
CA LEU A 324 -21.72 4.07 26.60
C LEU A 324 -21.03 4.23 25.24
N LYS A 325 -20.94 3.15 24.47
CA LYS A 325 -20.41 3.18 23.10
C LYS A 325 -21.40 2.51 22.16
N LEU A 326 -21.80 3.24 21.12
CA LEU A 326 -22.79 2.80 20.15
C LEU A 326 -22.24 2.96 18.73
N GLY A 327 -22.34 1.90 17.94
CA GLY A 327 -22.01 1.91 16.52
C GLY A 327 -23.22 1.57 15.66
N GLN A 328 -23.53 2.41 14.67
CA GLN A 328 -24.68 2.28 13.75
C GLN A 328 -26.07 2.43 14.41
N PHE A 329 -26.16 3.05 15.59
CA PHE A 329 -27.43 3.41 16.22
C PHE A 329 -27.94 4.75 15.67
N HIS A 330 -29.20 4.79 15.24
CA HIS A 330 -29.88 5.96 14.69
C HIS A 330 -31.06 6.37 15.60
N GLY A 331 -31.33 7.67 15.66
CA GLY A 331 -32.33 8.26 16.54
C GLY A 331 -31.86 8.37 18.00
N ILE A 332 -30.56 8.46 18.26
CA ILE A 332 -29.99 8.44 19.62
C ILE A 332 -30.30 9.72 20.44
N CYS A 333 -30.52 10.84 19.76
CA CYS A 333 -30.97 12.12 20.28
C CYS A 333 -31.43 12.97 19.08
N LEU A 334 -32.73 13.19 18.95
CA LEU A 334 -33.35 13.89 17.82
C LEU A 334 -33.48 15.40 18.11
N ALA A 335 -33.63 15.79 19.39
CA ALA A 335 -33.79 17.18 19.82
C ALA A 335 -34.93 17.93 19.10
N ASN A 336 -36.02 17.21 18.78
CA ASN A 336 -37.19 17.72 18.05
C ASN A 336 -37.99 18.78 18.84
N GLU A 337 -37.86 18.79 20.17
CA GLU A 337 -38.52 19.72 21.08
C GLU A 337 -37.50 20.34 22.03
N SER A 338 -37.89 21.39 22.78
CA SER A 338 -37.00 22.07 23.74
C SER A 338 -36.68 21.27 25.02
N GLN A 339 -37.00 19.98 25.05
CA GLN A 339 -36.73 19.04 26.13
C GLN A 339 -35.51 18.15 25.80
N LEU A 340 -34.99 17.41 26.79
CA LEU A 340 -33.92 16.44 26.58
C LEU A 340 -34.53 15.07 26.23
N ASP A 341 -34.01 14.42 25.19
CA ASP A 341 -34.49 13.13 24.68
C ASP A 341 -33.34 12.10 24.55
N GLY A 342 -33.69 10.81 24.46
CA GLY A 342 -32.71 9.74 24.23
C GLY A 342 -31.54 9.73 25.22
N ILE A 343 -30.31 9.68 24.70
CA ILE A 343 -29.07 9.65 25.50
C ILE A 343 -28.89 10.93 26.34
N ALA A 344 -29.48 12.07 25.96
CA ALA A 344 -29.33 13.31 26.71
C ALA A 344 -29.92 13.23 28.13
N LEU A 345 -30.76 12.24 28.44
CA LEU A 345 -31.24 11.99 29.79
C LEU A 345 -30.19 11.33 30.72
N CYS A 346 -29.14 10.72 30.16
CA CYS A 346 -28.08 9.97 30.87
C CYS A 346 -27.10 10.89 31.63
N SER A 347 -27.60 11.63 32.62
CA SER A 347 -26.80 12.58 33.43
C SER A 347 -25.64 11.97 34.23
N GLY A 348 -25.62 10.64 34.39
CA GLY A 348 -24.53 9.89 35.03
C GLY A 348 -23.29 9.68 34.16
N LEU A 349 -23.39 9.89 32.85
CA LEU A 349 -22.42 9.41 31.86
C LEU A 349 -21.06 10.15 31.94
N GLU A 350 -19.97 9.38 32.00
CA GLU A 350 -18.57 9.83 32.11
C GLU A 350 -17.79 9.64 30.78
N GLU A 351 -18.15 8.65 29.96
CA GLU A 351 -17.58 8.35 28.64
C GLU A 351 -18.67 8.01 27.61
N LEU A 352 -18.64 8.67 26.45
CA LEU A 352 -19.59 8.47 25.35
C LEU A 352 -18.82 8.30 24.04
N SER A 353 -19.12 7.23 23.29
CA SER A 353 -18.59 7.00 21.94
C SER A 353 -19.75 6.76 20.97
N ILE A 354 -19.77 7.51 19.88
CA ILE A 354 -20.81 7.43 18.85
C ILE A 354 -20.13 7.21 17.49
N LYS A 355 -20.35 6.05 16.88
CA LYS A 355 -19.83 5.71 15.55
C LYS A 355 -20.96 5.57 14.54
N ASN A 356 -20.80 6.17 13.37
CA ASN A 356 -21.68 6.04 12.21
C ASN A 356 -23.17 6.28 12.56
N CYS A 357 -23.46 7.36 13.27
CA CYS A 357 -24.84 7.81 13.49
C CYS A 357 -25.21 8.78 12.36
N GLY A 358 -26.11 8.35 11.46
CA GLY A 358 -26.42 9.08 10.23
C GLY A 358 -27.35 10.28 10.43
N ASP A 359 -28.07 10.35 11.56
CA ASP A 359 -29.06 11.37 11.86
C ASP A 359 -28.69 12.36 12.98
N LEU A 360 -27.64 12.11 13.77
CA LEU A 360 -27.18 13.00 14.85
C LEU A 360 -26.76 14.39 14.33
N THR A 361 -27.50 15.42 14.74
CA THR A 361 -27.26 16.83 14.36
C THR A 361 -26.55 17.63 15.46
N ASP A 362 -26.10 18.85 15.13
CA ASP A 362 -25.62 19.85 16.09
C ASP A 362 -26.58 20.07 17.28
N MET A 363 -27.90 20.04 17.05
CA MET A 363 -28.88 20.24 18.11
C MET A 363 -28.94 19.05 19.07
N GLY A 364 -28.87 17.82 18.55
CA GLY A 364 -28.74 16.62 19.36
C GLY A 364 -27.44 16.60 20.18
N LEU A 365 -26.32 17.00 19.56
CA LEU A 365 -25.04 17.12 20.26
C LEU A 365 -25.06 18.18 21.38
N ILE A 366 -25.75 19.30 21.16
CA ILE A 366 -25.96 20.34 22.19
C ILE A 366 -26.86 19.82 23.31
N ALA A 367 -27.91 19.06 23.01
CA ALA A 367 -28.77 18.43 24.01
C ALA A 367 -27.99 17.44 24.89
N ILE A 368 -27.18 16.56 24.27
CA ILE A 368 -26.24 15.67 24.97
C ILE A 368 -25.30 16.47 25.88
N GLY A 369 -24.71 17.56 25.39
CA GLY A 369 -23.84 18.44 26.18
C GLY A 369 -24.52 19.15 27.35
N ARG A 370 -25.84 19.39 27.28
CA ARG A 370 -26.64 19.95 28.39
C ARG A 370 -27.00 18.90 29.44
N GLY A 371 -27.34 17.68 29.00
CA GLY A 371 -27.84 16.61 29.86
C GLY A 371 -26.74 15.77 30.51
N CYS A 372 -25.78 15.28 29.72
CA CYS A 372 -24.65 14.45 30.15
C CYS A 372 -23.54 15.29 30.84
N SER A 373 -23.92 16.10 31.83
CA SER A 373 -23.06 17.11 32.46
C SER A 373 -21.80 16.58 33.18
N LYS A 374 -21.65 15.26 33.34
CA LYS A 374 -20.46 14.59 33.90
C LYS A 374 -19.45 14.14 32.85
N LEU A 375 -19.76 14.28 31.56
CA LEU A 375 -18.99 13.68 30.48
C LEU A 375 -17.54 14.17 30.48
N SER A 376 -16.61 13.23 30.63
CA SER A 376 -15.16 13.47 30.73
C SER A 376 -14.38 12.96 29.52
N ARG A 377 -14.98 12.05 28.76
CA ARG A 377 -14.43 11.44 27.56
C ARG A 377 -15.49 11.40 26.47
N PHE A 378 -15.17 11.90 25.28
CA PHE A 378 -16.08 11.91 24.14
C PHE A 378 -15.38 11.42 22.88
N GLU A 379 -16.00 10.49 22.17
CA GLU A 379 -15.57 9.98 20.87
C GLU A 379 -16.70 10.11 19.86
N VAL A 380 -16.38 10.65 18.69
CA VAL A 380 -17.29 10.70 17.56
C VAL A 380 -16.60 10.26 16.28
N GLN A 381 -17.22 9.32 15.57
CA GLN A 381 -16.73 8.76 14.32
C GLN A 381 -17.85 8.71 13.28
N GLY A 382 -17.57 9.12 12.03
CA GLY A 382 -18.50 8.95 10.90
C GLY A 382 -19.83 9.71 10.99
N CYS A 383 -19.99 10.66 11.91
CA CYS A 383 -21.24 11.39 12.13
C CYS A 383 -21.26 12.68 11.28
N LYS A 384 -21.75 12.57 10.04
CA LYS A 384 -21.66 13.64 9.02
C LYS A 384 -22.42 14.93 9.33
N ARG A 385 -23.53 14.88 10.08
CA ARG A 385 -24.42 16.04 10.32
C ARG A 385 -23.97 16.97 11.45
N ILE A 386 -22.84 16.68 12.09
CA ILE A 386 -22.21 17.52 13.12
C ILE A 386 -21.24 18.51 12.48
N THR A 387 -21.27 19.76 12.91
CA THR A 387 -20.39 20.84 12.46
C THR A 387 -19.53 21.40 13.60
N GLU A 388 -18.58 22.30 13.27
CA GLU A 388 -17.81 23.06 14.27
C GLU A 388 -18.73 23.74 15.30
N LYS A 389 -19.88 24.27 14.88
CA LYS A 389 -20.79 25.03 15.75
C LYS A 389 -21.40 24.16 16.85
N GLY A 390 -21.89 22.96 16.50
CA GLY A 390 -22.41 22.01 17.48
C GLY A 390 -21.35 21.54 18.45
N LEU A 391 -20.21 21.07 17.94
CA LEU A 391 -19.14 20.52 18.77
C LEU A 391 -18.49 21.57 19.69
N ARG A 392 -18.27 22.80 19.19
CA ARG A 392 -17.78 23.92 20.02
C ARG A 392 -18.77 24.31 21.12
N THR A 393 -20.07 24.27 20.82
CA THR A 393 -21.12 24.55 21.82
C THR A 393 -21.16 23.44 22.88
N MET A 394 -21.03 22.17 22.50
CA MET A 394 -20.92 21.05 23.44
C MET A 394 -19.68 21.17 24.33
N ALA A 395 -18.51 21.50 23.75
CA ALA A 395 -17.27 21.72 24.50
C ALA A 395 -17.38 22.89 25.51
N CYS A 396 -18.07 23.97 25.14
CA CYS A 396 -18.39 25.07 26.06
C CYS A 396 -19.26 24.62 27.24
N LEU A 397 -20.27 23.78 27.01
CA LEU A 397 -21.16 23.26 28.05
C LEU A 397 -20.43 22.31 29.01
N LEU A 398 -19.61 21.42 28.47
CA LEU A 398 -18.83 20.42 29.22
C LEU A 398 -17.46 20.91 29.70
N ARG A 399 -17.24 22.23 29.73
CA ARG A 399 -15.92 22.84 29.97
C ARG A 399 -15.24 22.40 31.28
N ASN A 400 -16.04 22.07 32.30
CA ASN A 400 -15.53 21.68 33.61
C ASN A 400 -15.19 20.19 33.72
N THR A 401 -15.62 19.35 32.77
CA THR A 401 -15.52 17.88 32.85
C THR A 401 -14.74 17.24 31.71
N LEU A 402 -14.84 17.75 30.48
CA LEU A 402 -14.26 17.09 29.30
C LEU A 402 -12.72 17.18 29.29
N VAL A 403 -12.07 16.03 29.20
CA VAL A 403 -10.60 15.85 29.32
C VAL A 403 -10.01 14.97 28.21
N LYS A 404 -10.80 14.05 27.64
CA LYS A 404 -10.39 13.26 26.46
C LYS A 404 -11.36 13.46 25.30
N VAL A 405 -10.85 13.74 24.11
CA VAL A 405 -11.67 13.92 22.90
C VAL A 405 -11.08 13.13 21.74
N LYS A 406 -11.91 12.34 21.05
CA LYS A 406 -11.60 11.67 19.78
C LYS A 406 -12.58 12.13 18.70
N ILE A 407 -12.06 12.62 17.58
CA ILE A 407 -12.85 13.02 16.40
C ILE A 407 -12.23 12.33 15.18
N SER A 408 -13.00 11.47 14.50
CA SER A 408 -12.52 10.72 13.34
C SER A 408 -13.58 10.69 12.23
N CYS A 409 -13.17 10.74 10.96
CA CYS A 409 -14.05 10.50 9.79
C CYS A 409 -15.35 11.35 9.75
N CYS A 410 -15.37 12.54 10.37
CA CYS A 410 -16.55 13.40 10.41
C CYS A 410 -16.45 14.47 9.31
N LYS A 411 -17.22 14.30 8.22
CA LYS A 411 -17.09 15.09 6.97
C LYS A 411 -17.06 16.61 7.14
N ASN A 412 -17.85 17.15 8.08
CA ASN A 412 -17.96 18.60 8.34
C ASN A 412 -17.05 19.08 9.49
N LEU A 413 -16.05 18.28 9.89
CA LEU A 413 -15.05 18.58 10.91
C LEU A 413 -13.65 18.22 10.39
N ASP A 414 -13.05 19.14 9.62
CA ASP A 414 -11.62 19.07 9.27
C ASP A 414 -10.72 19.26 10.51
N ALA A 415 -9.40 19.15 10.34
CA ALA A 415 -8.45 19.24 11.45
C ALA A 415 -8.46 20.62 12.14
N ALA A 416 -8.65 21.71 11.38
CA ALA A 416 -8.70 23.06 11.91
C ALA A 416 -10.05 23.33 12.63
N ALA A 417 -11.16 22.91 12.03
CA ALA A 417 -12.50 22.94 12.63
C ALA A 417 -12.58 22.13 13.93
N SER A 418 -11.96 20.94 13.94
CA SER A 418 -11.84 20.09 15.14
C SER A 418 -11.06 20.81 16.26
N LEU A 419 -9.93 21.45 15.93
CA LEU A 419 -9.13 22.20 16.90
C LEU A 419 -9.83 23.48 17.41
N ARG A 420 -10.55 24.21 16.54
CA ARG A 420 -11.41 25.35 16.95
C ARG A 420 -12.59 24.91 17.82
N SER A 421 -13.15 23.73 17.55
CA SER A 421 -14.24 23.15 18.35
C SER A 421 -13.81 22.84 19.78
N VAL A 422 -12.60 22.32 19.98
CA VAL A 422 -12.07 22.01 21.32
C VAL A 422 -11.32 23.17 21.99
N GLU A 423 -11.20 24.33 21.33
CA GLU A 423 -10.59 25.54 21.92
C GLU A 423 -11.12 25.89 23.34
N PRO A 424 -12.45 25.82 23.64
CA PRO A 424 -12.99 26.19 24.95
C PRO A 424 -12.46 25.36 26.13
N ILE A 425 -11.87 24.19 25.86
CA ILE A 425 -11.39 23.20 26.84
C ILE A 425 -9.89 22.89 26.70
N ARG A 426 -9.18 23.63 25.85
CA ARG A 426 -7.76 23.48 25.53
C ARG A 426 -6.84 23.41 26.75
N ASP A 427 -7.16 24.15 27.81
CA ASP A 427 -6.40 24.20 29.06
C ASP A 427 -6.56 22.93 29.93
N ARG A 428 -7.52 22.05 29.59
CA ARG A 428 -7.91 20.89 30.41
C ARG A 428 -7.77 19.55 29.70
N ILE A 429 -7.79 19.51 28.36
CA ILE A 429 -7.59 18.28 27.58
C ILE A 429 -6.23 17.65 27.92
N GLN A 430 -6.26 16.35 28.22
CA GLN A 430 -5.07 15.50 28.43
C GLN A 430 -4.81 14.55 27.27
N TRP A 431 -5.85 14.19 26.53
CA TRP A 431 -5.81 13.20 25.46
C TRP A 431 -6.63 13.73 24.28
N LEU A 432 -6.00 13.89 23.13
CA LEU A 432 -6.65 14.35 21.90
C LEU A 432 -6.36 13.38 20.76
N HIS A 433 -7.40 13.02 20.00
CA HIS A 433 -7.27 12.41 18.70
C HIS A 433 -8.07 13.19 17.66
N ILE A 434 -7.42 13.47 16.53
CA ILE A 434 -8.04 14.08 15.35
C ILE A 434 -7.56 13.41 14.06
N ASP A 435 -8.46 13.29 13.09
CA ASP A 435 -8.11 13.07 11.70
C ASP A 435 -7.45 14.34 11.12
N CYS A 436 -6.28 14.19 10.51
CA CYS A 436 -5.59 15.23 9.76
C CYS A 436 -6.15 15.30 8.33
N VAL A 437 -7.22 16.06 8.13
CA VAL A 437 -7.73 16.50 6.83
C VAL A 437 -7.69 18.02 6.81
N TRP A 438 -7.13 18.63 5.77
CA TRP A 438 -6.98 20.08 5.66
C TRP A 438 -7.77 20.64 4.48
N ASN A 439 -8.96 21.17 4.75
CA ASN A 439 -9.77 21.86 3.75
C ASN A 439 -9.42 23.36 3.75
N GLY A 440 -9.17 23.95 2.56
CA GLY A 440 -9.13 25.41 2.37
C GLY A 440 -7.84 26.15 2.73
N TRP A 441 -6.65 25.57 2.48
CA TRP A 441 -5.35 26.23 2.73
C TRP A 441 -4.70 26.90 1.49
N GLU A 442 -5.39 26.95 0.35
CA GLU A 442 -4.79 27.38 -0.93
C GLU A 442 -4.64 28.91 -1.12
N GLU A 443 -5.18 29.76 -0.23
CA GLU A 443 -5.24 31.22 -0.46
C GLU A 443 -4.21 32.10 0.28
N ILE A 444 -3.32 31.54 1.12
CA ILE A 444 -2.34 32.34 1.91
C ILE A 444 -0.92 32.28 1.29
N GLY A 445 -0.80 31.89 0.02
CA GLY A 445 0.49 31.70 -0.66
C GLY A 445 1.21 32.99 -1.12
N ASN A 446 0.52 34.12 -1.21
CA ASN A 446 1.04 35.36 -1.82
C ASN A 446 1.40 36.45 -0.80
N SER A 447 2.37 36.17 0.08
CA SER A 447 3.15 37.22 0.76
C SER A 447 4.57 36.73 1.05
N GLU A 448 5.57 37.59 0.79
CA GLU A 448 6.99 37.24 0.84
C GLU A 448 7.49 36.76 2.22
N PRO A 449 8.49 35.86 2.27
CA PRO A 449 9.03 35.36 3.54
C PRO A 449 9.94 36.39 4.22
N VAL A 450 9.41 37.15 5.18
CA VAL A 450 10.24 37.92 6.12
C VAL A 450 11.10 36.94 6.94
N GLY A 451 12.41 37.16 6.93
CA GLY A 451 13.40 36.15 7.33
C GLY A 451 13.34 35.68 8.78
N LEU A 452 13.29 34.35 8.98
CA LEU A 452 13.54 33.70 10.26
C LEU A 452 15.06 33.63 10.53
N SER A 453 15.64 34.76 10.94
CA SER A 453 17.08 34.88 11.23
C SER A 453 17.41 35.41 12.63
N PHE A 454 16.57 35.16 13.64
CA PHE A 454 16.85 35.56 15.04
C PHE A 454 16.41 34.50 16.07
N TRP A 455 17.27 33.52 16.34
CA TRP A 455 17.38 32.82 17.63
C TRP A 455 18.83 32.34 17.85
N HIS A 456 19.72 33.29 18.13
CA HIS A 456 21.02 33.02 18.73
C HIS A 456 20.95 33.48 20.19
N ASN A 457 20.66 32.56 21.11
CA ASN A 457 20.71 32.84 22.54
C ASN A 457 22.17 32.74 23.01
N GLN A 458 22.86 33.88 23.09
CA GLN A 458 23.97 34.02 24.03
C GLN A 458 23.42 34.16 25.46
N VAL A 459 24.21 33.67 26.41
CA VAL A 459 23.92 33.68 27.84
C VAL A 459 24.35 35.02 28.42
N GLU A 460 23.48 35.69 29.18
CA GLU A 460 23.91 36.66 30.19
C GLU A 460 22.91 36.73 31.36
N GLU A 461 23.45 36.95 32.56
CA GLU A 461 22.74 36.91 33.85
C GLU A 461 22.33 38.32 34.36
N PRO A 462 21.43 38.42 35.36
CA PRO A 462 20.63 39.63 35.55
C PRO A 462 21.24 40.70 36.47
N SER A 463 20.98 41.97 36.20
CA SER A 463 21.17 43.06 37.18
C SER A 463 20.18 44.24 37.06
N SER A 464 19.22 44.25 37.99
CA SER A 464 18.96 45.34 38.96
C SER A 464 18.37 46.72 38.55
N LEU A 465 17.43 47.17 39.40
CA LEU A 465 17.08 48.55 39.84
C LEU A 465 15.89 49.34 39.23
N PHE A 466 14.85 49.48 40.07
CA PHE A 466 14.03 50.69 40.39
C PHE A 466 13.13 51.34 39.29
N SER A 467 11.79 51.28 39.42
CA SER A 467 10.88 52.16 40.22
C SER A 467 10.15 53.20 39.34
N LEU A 468 8.96 53.78 39.59
CA LEU A 468 8.19 54.06 40.83
C LEU A 468 6.71 54.47 40.49
N MET A 469 5.74 54.26 41.40
CA MET A 469 4.30 54.72 41.40
C MET A 469 3.38 54.22 40.25
N GLY A 470 2.06 53.98 40.35
CA GLY A 470 0.98 54.03 41.37
C GLY A 470 -0.36 53.75 40.62
N SER A 471 -1.58 53.58 41.19
CA SER A 471 -2.14 53.47 42.55
C SER A 471 -3.57 52.86 42.43
N GLU A 472 -3.89 51.74 43.08
CA GLU A 472 -4.83 51.61 44.23
C GLU A 472 -6.36 51.50 43.90
N TYR A 473 -7.05 50.53 44.55
CA TYR A 473 -8.51 50.22 44.52
C TYR A 473 -9.15 49.74 43.17
N ASP A 474 -10.20 48.89 43.09
CA ASP A 474 -11.03 48.18 44.12
C ASP A 474 -11.61 46.83 43.59
N HIS A 475 -12.30 46.07 44.45
CA HIS A 475 -12.99 44.79 44.19
C HIS A 475 -14.33 44.94 43.42
N GLU A 476 -14.62 44.08 42.41
CA GLU A 476 -15.97 43.47 42.30
C GLU A 476 -16.04 42.20 41.41
N MET A 477 -16.74 41.15 41.89
CA MET A 477 -17.16 40.01 41.07
C MET A 477 -18.28 40.39 40.11
N ARG A 478 -18.16 40.13 38.80
CA ARG A 478 -19.34 40.04 37.91
C ARG A 478 -19.35 38.83 36.98
N ARG A 479 -20.29 37.91 37.29
CA ARG A 479 -20.74 36.82 36.42
C ARG A 479 -21.18 37.38 35.05
N LYS A 480 -20.51 37.04 33.95
CA LYS A 480 -21.06 37.24 32.59
C LYS A 480 -21.90 36.03 32.18
N LYS A 481 -23.23 36.17 32.29
CA LYS A 481 -24.20 35.28 31.62
C LYS A 481 -24.08 35.51 30.11
N CYS A 482 -23.85 34.47 29.31
CA CYS A 482 -24.04 34.56 27.86
C CYS A 482 -25.55 34.64 27.56
N LYS A 483 -26.03 35.82 27.14
CA LYS A 483 -27.32 35.94 26.45
C LYS A 483 -27.13 35.53 25.00
N TYR A 484 -27.99 34.67 24.48
CA TYR A 484 -28.24 34.58 23.05
C TYR A 484 -29.23 35.67 22.67
N SER A 485 -28.93 36.43 21.61
CA SER A 485 -29.92 37.13 20.80
C SER A 485 -29.78 36.61 19.38
N SER A 486 -30.89 36.17 18.82
CA SER A 486 -31.06 36.00 17.38
C SER A 486 -31.16 37.38 16.74
N ASP A 487 -30.28 37.69 15.79
CA ASP A 487 -30.57 38.57 14.65
C ASP A 487 -29.53 38.34 13.55
N VAL A 488 -29.93 38.60 12.31
CA VAL A 488 -29.16 38.38 11.08
C VAL A 488 -28.85 39.73 10.44
N SER A 489 -27.57 40.06 10.24
CA SER A 489 -27.13 41.08 9.27
C SER A 489 -25.62 41.02 9.05
N ASP A 490 -25.21 41.40 7.84
CA ASP A 490 -23.87 41.32 7.25
C ASP A 490 -22.69 41.91 8.03
N GLY A 491 -21.52 41.38 7.68
CA GLY A 491 -20.21 42.04 7.81
C GLY A 491 -19.58 41.99 9.19
N TYR A 492 -18.39 41.39 9.28
CA TYR A 492 -17.19 42.02 9.85
C TYR A 492 -15.97 41.13 9.62
N ILE A 493 -14.87 41.75 9.23
CA ILE A 493 -13.55 41.12 9.06
C ILE A 493 -13.11 40.53 10.40
N LEU A 494 -12.87 39.22 10.46
CA LEU A 494 -12.39 38.57 11.69
C LEU A 494 -10.88 38.75 11.85
N GLU A 495 -10.49 39.35 12.99
CA GLU A 495 -9.10 39.54 13.41
C GLU A 495 -8.38 38.20 13.59
N ASN A 496 -7.63 37.77 12.58
CA ASN A 496 -7.05 36.41 12.52
C ASN A 496 -5.77 36.22 13.37
N ASN A 497 -5.43 37.19 14.22
CA ASN A 497 -4.14 37.27 14.92
C ASN A 497 -4.13 36.68 16.35
N GLY A 498 -5.28 36.21 16.87
CA GLY A 498 -5.41 35.76 18.26
C GLY A 498 -5.30 34.24 18.51
N PHE A 499 -5.34 33.39 17.49
CA PHE A 499 -5.41 31.93 17.67
C PHE A 499 -4.03 31.28 17.92
N TRP A 500 -2.98 31.87 17.37
CA TRP A 500 -1.69 31.22 17.11
C TRP A 500 -0.72 31.13 18.29
N CYS A 501 -1.00 31.77 19.42
CA CYS A 501 -0.04 31.94 20.53
C CYS A 501 -0.49 31.32 21.89
N LYS A 502 -1.62 30.61 21.94
CA LYS A 502 -2.12 29.99 23.19
C LYS A 502 -1.34 28.70 23.53
N LYS A 503 -1.56 28.12 24.71
CA LYS A 503 -0.79 26.99 25.29
C LYS A 503 -1.67 25.76 25.55
N TRP A 504 -1.13 24.54 25.41
CA TRP A 504 -1.82 23.28 25.75
C TRP A 504 -1.24 22.72 27.05
N ASP A 505 -1.56 23.35 28.19
CA ASP A 505 -0.87 23.09 29.46
C ASP A 505 -1.04 21.68 30.02
N ARG A 506 -2.08 20.93 29.63
CA ARG A 506 -2.37 19.60 30.18
C ARG A 506 -2.34 18.45 29.18
N LEU A 507 -2.08 18.72 27.89
CA LEU A 507 -2.08 17.70 26.86
C LEU A 507 -0.87 16.76 27.04
N GLN A 508 -1.13 15.50 27.36
CA GLN A 508 -0.11 14.46 27.59
C GLN A 508 -0.04 13.44 26.44
N TYR A 509 -1.17 13.18 25.77
CA TYR A 509 -1.26 12.26 24.66
C TYR A 509 -1.91 12.92 23.44
N LEU A 510 -1.28 12.79 22.28
CA LEU A 510 -1.81 13.25 21.00
C LEU A 510 -1.79 12.09 19.99
N SER A 511 -2.93 11.79 19.37
CA SER A 511 -3.02 10.86 18.24
C SER A 511 -3.51 11.57 16.99
N LEU A 512 -2.84 11.27 15.87
CA LEU A 512 -3.08 11.90 14.58
C LEU A 512 -3.20 10.81 13.53
N TRP A 513 -4.32 10.77 12.82
CA TRP A 513 -4.53 9.89 11.67
C TRP A 513 -4.40 10.69 10.39
N ILE A 514 -3.45 10.30 9.53
CA ILE A 514 -2.97 11.12 8.41
C ILE A 514 -3.17 10.34 7.12
N GLY A 515 -3.85 10.94 6.14
CA GLY A 515 -3.89 10.38 4.79
C GLY A 515 -2.49 10.41 4.16
N VAL A 516 -2.14 9.44 3.32
CA VAL A 516 -0.83 9.42 2.59
C VAL A 516 -0.53 10.73 1.83
N SER A 517 -1.56 11.50 1.46
CA SER A 517 -1.47 12.80 0.78
C SER A 517 -1.49 14.04 1.70
N GLU A 518 -1.66 13.87 3.02
CA GLU A 518 -1.86 14.96 3.98
C GLU A 518 -0.56 15.34 4.69
N LEU A 519 -0.29 16.64 4.85
CA LEU A 519 0.94 17.14 5.45
C LEU A 519 0.84 17.20 6.99
N LEU A 520 1.96 16.96 7.70
CA LEU A 520 2.10 17.28 9.14
C LEU A 520 2.36 18.77 9.38
N THR A 521 2.92 19.47 8.39
CA THR A 521 3.34 20.88 8.45
C THR A 521 2.23 21.83 8.97
N PRO A 522 0.96 21.66 8.57
CA PRO A 522 -0.17 22.40 9.11
C PRO A 522 -0.36 22.32 10.64
N LEU A 523 0.04 21.26 11.34
CA LEU A 523 -0.21 21.14 12.80
C LEU A 523 0.53 22.22 13.62
N ALA A 524 1.71 22.61 13.14
CA ALA A 524 2.44 23.74 13.70
C ALA A 524 1.60 25.03 13.53
N ALA A 525 1.18 25.29 12.29
CA ALA A 525 0.24 26.34 11.91
C ALA A 525 -1.24 25.98 12.17
N ALA A 526 -1.52 25.12 13.16
CA ALA A 526 -2.85 24.81 13.72
C ALA A 526 -2.90 25.06 15.24
N GLY A 527 -1.80 25.59 15.81
CA GLY A 527 -1.72 25.99 17.21
C GLY A 527 -1.29 24.89 18.19
N LEU A 528 -0.77 23.74 17.71
CA LEU A 528 -0.24 22.66 18.56
C LEU A 528 1.23 22.84 18.96
N LEU A 529 1.95 23.86 18.45
CA LEU A 529 3.37 24.14 18.74
C LEU A 529 3.77 24.17 20.22
N ASN A 530 2.84 24.52 21.12
CA ASN A 530 3.12 24.76 22.54
C ASN A 530 2.39 23.78 23.46
N CYS A 531 2.87 22.53 23.47
CA CYS A 531 2.40 21.43 24.34
C CYS A 531 3.51 21.01 25.32
N PRO A 532 3.75 21.76 26.42
CA PRO A 532 4.91 21.55 27.29
C PRO A 532 4.92 20.20 28.03
N ASN A 533 3.75 19.58 28.17
CA ASN A 533 3.53 18.34 28.92
C ASN A 533 3.19 17.13 28.03
N LEU A 534 3.42 17.24 26.70
CA LEU A 534 3.19 16.12 25.79
C LEU A 534 4.22 15.01 26.07
N GLU A 535 3.74 13.86 26.54
CA GLU A 535 4.56 12.71 26.93
C GLU A 535 4.57 11.61 25.86
N GLU A 536 3.45 11.44 25.15
CA GLU A 536 3.27 10.46 24.08
C GLU A 536 2.60 11.06 22.82
N ILE A 537 3.12 10.72 21.65
CA ILE A 537 2.47 10.99 20.36
C ILE A 537 2.34 9.70 19.53
N ARG A 538 1.16 9.45 18.97
CA ARG A 538 0.91 8.38 17.99
C ARG A 538 0.51 8.99 16.65
N ILE A 539 1.32 8.74 15.62
CA ILE A 539 1.01 9.12 14.25
C ILE A 539 0.71 7.82 13.48
N LYS A 540 -0.50 7.73 12.91
CA LYS A 540 -0.89 6.66 11.99
C LYS A 540 -0.98 7.24 10.59
N VAL A 541 -0.34 6.59 9.62
CA VAL A 541 -0.41 7.02 8.20
C VAL A 541 -1.17 5.94 7.42
N GLU A 542 -2.26 6.34 6.78
CA GLU A 542 -3.21 5.44 6.12
C GLU A 542 -3.57 5.90 4.70
N GLY A 543 -3.67 4.93 3.78
CA GLY A 543 -4.00 5.14 2.38
C GLY A 543 -3.17 4.24 1.46
N ASP A 544 -3.66 4.02 0.24
CA ASP A 544 -2.90 3.31 -0.79
C ASP A 544 -1.81 4.25 -1.36
N CYS A 545 -0.56 3.81 -1.27
CA CYS A 545 0.60 4.51 -1.83
C CYS A 545 0.79 4.29 -3.34
N ARG A 546 -0.01 3.42 -3.97
CA ARG A 546 0.07 3.11 -5.40
C ARG A 546 -0.64 4.21 -6.20
N GLY A 547 0.14 5.06 -6.85
CA GLY A 547 -0.39 6.14 -7.71
C GLY A 547 -0.88 7.36 -6.92
N ARG A 548 -0.02 7.90 -6.05
CA ARG A 548 -0.20 9.24 -5.47
C ARG A 548 1.10 10.03 -5.49
N SER A 549 1.03 11.24 -6.02
CA SER A 549 2.12 12.23 -6.12
C SER A 549 2.98 12.35 -4.86
N LYS A 550 4.29 12.49 -5.05
CA LYS A 550 5.29 12.70 -4.00
C LYS A 550 4.85 13.80 -3.02
N PRO A 551 4.84 13.54 -1.70
CA PRO A 551 4.68 14.61 -0.73
C PRO A 551 5.82 15.62 -0.88
N SER A 552 5.50 16.92 -0.89
CA SER A 552 6.50 18.00 -0.98
C SER A 552 7.56 17.88 0.13
N GLU A 553 8.79 18.36 -0.11
CA GLU A 553 9.95 18.09 0.75
C GLU A 553 9.88 18.69 2.18
N ARG A 554 8.75 19.32 2.56
CA ARG A 554 8.42 19.77 3.93
C ARG A 554 7.35 18.91 4.64
N ALA A 555 6.90 17.81 4.03
CA ALA A 555 5.68 17.11 4.40
C ALA A 555 5.66 16.48 5.80
N PHE A 556 6.77 15.89 6.23
CA PHE A 556 6.93 15.36 7.57
C PHE A 556 7.62 16.39 8.46
N GLY A 557 6.83 17.32 9.00
CA GLY A 557 7.24 18.31 10.00
C GLY A 557 7.64 17.70 11.36
N LEU A 558 8.37 16.59 11.37
CA LEU A 558 8.89 15.94 12.58
C LEU A 558 9.98 16.79 13.26
N SER A 559 10.57 17.75 12.56
CA SER A 559 11.48 18.74 13.14
C SER A 559 10.81 19.61 14.22
N SER A 560 9.50 19.90 14.10
CA SER A 560 8.77 20.62 15.15
C SER A 560 8.42 19.73 16.36
N LEU A 561 8.56 18.40 16.27
CA LEU A 561 8.47 17.53 17.46
C LEU A 561 9.63 17.75 18.43
N ALA A 562 10.76 18.28 17.97
CA ALA A 562 11.89 18.64 18.82
C ALA A 562 11.55 19.79 19.82
N LEU A 563 10.44 20.50 19.60
CA LEU A 563 9.95 21.56 20.49
C LEU A 563 9.19 21.04 21.72
N TYR A 564 8.90 19.72 21.82
CA TYR A 564 8.17 19.15 22.97
C TYR A 564 9.14 18.61 24.03
N PRO A 565 9.39 19.34 25.15
CA PRO A 565 10.49 19.02 26.08
C PRO A 565 10.27 17.77 26.93
N ARG A 566 9.06 17.20 26.93
CA ARG A 566 8.67 16.03 27.74
C ARG A 566 8.32 14.79 26.91
N LEU A 567 8.47 14.85 25.57
CA LEU A 567 8.08 13.75 24.69
C LEU A 567 8.98 12.53 24.92
N SER A 568 8.41 11.49 25.54
CA SER A 568 9.13 10.29 25.98
C SER A 568 8.87 9.08 25.07
N LYS A 569 7.70 9.05 24.44
CA LYS A 569 7.21 7.95 23.61
C LYS A 569 6.63 8.48 22.30
N MET A 570 7.09 7.92 21.19
CA MET A 570 6.54 8.17 19.86
C MET A 570 6.25 6.82 19.22
N GLN A 571 5.03 6.67 18.71
CA GLN A 571 4.61 5.52 17.92
C GLN A 571 4.26 6.01 16.51
N LEU A 572 4.90 5.41 15.51
CA LEU A 572 4.65 5.67 14.09
C LEU A 572 4.10 4.37 13.49
N ASP A 573 2.79 4.33 13.27
CA ASP A 573 2.10 3.17 12.71
C ASP A 573 1.88 3.41 11.21
N CYS A 574 2.80 2.90 10.37
CA CYS A 574 2.67 2.89 8.91
C CYS A 574 2.30 1.47 8.45
N SER A 575 1.13 1.30 7.84
CA SER A 575 0.61 -0.02 7.44
C SER A 575 1.19 -0.56 6.12
N GLU A 576 1.87 0.27 5.32
CA GLU A 576 2.58 -0.16 4.11
C GLU A 576 4.03 0.40 4.08
N THR A 577 4.83 -0.10 3.14
CA THR A 577 6.28 0.17 3.04
C THR A 577 6.59 1.66 2.89
N ILE A 578 7.11 2.27 3.95
CA ILE A 578 7.76 3.60 3.90
C ILE A 578 8.79 3.58 2.77
N ASP A 579 8.72 4.55 1.85
CA ASP A 579 9.60 4.62 0.69
C ASP A 579 11.08 4.80 1.10
N THR A 580 12.01 4.35 0.24
CA THR A 580 13.44 4.34 0.57
C THR A 580 13.96 5.74 0.92
N ARG A 581 13.39 6.82 0.35
CA ARG A 581 13.76 8.20 0.71
C ARG A 581 13.33 8.50 2.14
N THR A 582 12.04 8.36 2.48
CA THR A 582 11.56 8.64 3.84
C THR A 582 12.27 7.77 4.88
N ARG A 583 12.59 6.50 4.57
CA ARG A 583 13.40 5.64 5.45
C ARG A 583 14.81 6.18 5.68
N ASN A 584 15.47 6.66 4.62
CA ASN A 584 16.79 7.28 4.71
C ASN A 584 16.72 8.59 5.52
N SER A 585 15.76 9.49 5.25
CA SER A 585 15.58 10.73 6.01
C SER A 585 15.29 10.47 7.49
N LEU A 586 14.40 9.52 7.82
CA LEU A 586 14.15 9.07 9.19
C LEU A 586 15.43 8.54 9.87
N SER A 587 16.30 7.83 9.14
CA SER A 587 17.57 7.32 9.69
C SER A 587 18.54 8.44 10.12
N LEU A 588 18.42 9.63 9.53
CA LEU A 588 19.24 10.81 9.85
C LEU A 588 18.68 11.59 11.06
N VAL A 589 17.38 11.48 11.37
CA VAL A 589 16.72 12.18 12.51
C VAL A 589 17.35 11.80 13.85
N SER A 590 17.68 10.52 14.08
CA SER A 590 18.47 10.11 15.25
C SER A 590 19.08 8.73 15.11
N ARG A 591 20.12 8.46 15.92
CA ARG A 591 20.73 7.12 16.07
C ARG A 591 19.71 6.02 16.39
N LYS A 592 18.59 6.34 17.06
CA LYS A 592 17.52 5.37 17.37
C LYS A 592 16.75 4.96 16.11
N PHE A 593 16.40 5.92 15.25
CA PHE A 593 15.76 5.63 13.96
C PHE A 593 16.73 4.95 12.98
N MET A 594 18.01 5.34 12.97
CA MET A 594 19.06 4.65 12.21
C MET A 594 19.15 3.15 12.56
N LEU A 595 19.15 2.82 13.84
CA LEU A 595 19.18 1.43 14.30
C LEU A 595 17.88 0.69 13.99
N LEU A 596 16.72 1.36 14.10
CA LEU A 596 15.42 0.79 13.76
C LEU A 596 15.30 0.46 12.26
N ASP A 597 15.72 1.36 11.38
CA ASP A 597 15.73 1.10 9.94
C ASP A 597 16.66 -0.08 9.60
N ARG A 598 17.88 -0.10 10.14
CA ARG A 598 18.82 -1.22 9.99
C ARG A 598 18.29 -2.56 10.50
N ALA A 599 17.38 -2.55 11.48
CA ALA A 599 16.71 -3.73 12.00
C ALA A 599 15.39 -4.10 11.27
N THR A 600 14.85 -3.26 10.40
CA THR A 600 13.51 -3.47 9.78
C THR A 600 13.48 -3.37 8.25
N ARG A 601 14.56 -2.93 7.61
CA ARG A 601 14.67 -2.90 6.14
C ARG A 601 14.74 -4.34 5.61
N VAL A 602 13.86 -4.68 4.67
CA VAL A 602 13.71 -6.04 4.09
C VAL A 602 14.37 -6.16 2.73
N SER A 603 14.37 -5.09 1.93
CA SER A 603 15.02 -5.02 0.62
C SER A 603 16.04 -3.88 0.55
N LEU A 604 17.11 -4.09 -0.23
CA LEU A 604 18.14 -3.08 -0.47
C LEU A 604 18.83 -3.28 -1.84
N THR A 605 18.78 -2.26 -2.69
CA THR A 605 19.70 -2.11 -3.82
C THR A 605 20.95 -1.36 -3.36
N LEU A 606 22.14 -1.94 -3.54
CA LEU A 606 23.41 -1.27 -3.30
C LEU A 606 23.85 -0.49 -4.54
N ARG A 607 24.45 0.69 -4.30
CA ARG A 607 24.95 1.62 -5.31
C ARG A 607 26.32 2.18 -4.88
N GLY A 608 27.10 2.64 -5.83
CA GLY A 608 28.48 3.06 -5.62
C GLY A 608 29.47 1.89 -5.59
N ASN A 609 30.74 2.20 -5.34
CA ASN A 609 31.84 1.25 -5.46
C ASN A 609 31.95 0.29 -4.26
N ALA A 610 31.54 -0.97 -4.44
CA ALA A 610 31.64 -1.99 -3.39
C ALA A 610 33.08 -2.35 -2.99
N ARG A 611 34.09 -2.01 -3.81
CA ARG A 611 35.51 -2.22 -3.46
C ARG A 611 35.98 -1.24 -2.37
N ASP A 612 35.31 -0.11 -2.20
CA ASP A 612 35.53 0.81 -1.08
C ASP A 612 34.92 0.23 0.21
N LEU A 613 35.66 -0.67 0.86
CA LEU A 613 35.19 -1.48 1.99
C LEU A 613 34.61 -0.69 3.18
N PHE A 614 34.89 0.62 3.29
CA PHE A 614 34.31 1.51 4.29
C PHE A 614 32.84 1.91 4.01
N MET A 615 32.36 1.73 2.77
CA MET A 615 30.97 2.02 2.37
C MET A 615 30.01 0.87 2.68
N ILE A 616 30.51 -0.33 3.00
CA ILE A 616 29.67 -1.47 3.39
C ILE A 616 29.10 -1.22 4.80
N PRO A 617 27.76 -1.17 4.98
CA PRO A 617 27.15 -0.85 6.27
C PRO A 617 27.43 -1.90 7.35
N THR A 618 27.51 -1.46 8.61
CA THR A 618 27.97 -2.34 9.71
C THR A 618 27.08 -3.56 10.01
N CYS A 619 25.76 -3.48 9.78
CA CYS A 619 24.84 -4.63 9.76
C CYS A 619 23.40 -4.19 9.38
N PHE A 620 22.73 -4.97 8.54
CA PHE A 620 21.30 -4.92 8.21
C PHE A 620 20.71 -6.34 8.38
N ARG A 621 20.21 -6.66 9.58
CA ARG A 621 19.88 -8.05 9.96
C ARG A 621 18.64 -8.64 9.27
N SER A 622 17.76 -7.79 8.77
CA SER A 622 16.43 -8.19 8.27
C SER A 622 16.31 -8.10 6.74
N VAL A 623 17.39 -7.72 6.04
CA VAL A 623 17.40 -7.68 4.57
C VAL A 623 17.40 -9.12 4.04
N THR A 624 16.28 -9.51 3.45
CA THR A 624 16.13 -10.78 2.71
C THR A 624 16.40 -10.61 1.24
N ASP A 625 16.19 -9.41 0.69
CA ASP A 625 16.23 -9.14 -0.74
C ASP A 625 17.34 -8.13 -1.05
N LEU A 626 18.46 -8.63 -1.60
CA LEU A 626 19.66 -7.84 -1.88
C LEU A 626 19.89 -7.74 -3.40
N ASP A 627 20.05 -6.51 -3.89
CA ASP A 627 20.33 -6.23 -5.28
C ASP A 627 21.70 -5.54 -5.43
N LEU A 628 22.59 -6.22 -6.15
CA LEU A 628 23.97 -5.85 -6.44
C LEU A 628 24.15 -5.45 -7.92
N SER A 629 23.09 -5.44 -8.73
CA SER A 629 23.20 -5.23 -10.19
C SER A 629 23.52 -3.79 -10.59
N PHE A 630 23.29 -2.82 -9.69
CA PHE A 630 23.55 -1.40 -9.88
C PHE A 630 24.79 -0.89 -9.12
N LEU A 631 25.70 -1.78 -8.70
CA LEU A 631 27.00 -1.40 -8.15
C LEU A 631 27.88 -0.71 -9.20
N SER A 632 28.79 0.14 -8.72
CA SER A 632 29.67 0.94 -9.57
C SER A 632 31.11 0.40 -9.58
N PRO A 633 31.86 0.49 -10.69
CA PRO A 633 31.39 0.86 -12.03
C PRO A 633 30.39 -0.15 -12.58
N TRP A 634 29.31 0.34 -13.20
CA TRP A 634 28.21 -0.51 -13.67
C TRP A 634 28.69 -1.51 -14.73
N GLY A 635 28.16 -2.74 -14.69
CA GLY A 635 28.50 -3.81 -15.63
C GLY A 635 29.93 -4.37 -15.54
N HIS A 636 30.75 -3.85 -14.63
CA HIS A 636 32.14 -4.28 -14.43
C HIS A 636 32.22 -5.55 -13.57
N PRO A 637 33.18 -6.47 -13.79
CA PRO A 637 33.34 -7.64 -12.92
C PRO A 637 33.54 -7.29 -11.44
N LEU A 638 32.58 -7.71 -10.60
CA LEU A 638 32.57 -7.45 -9.17
C LEU A 638 33.67 -8.21 -8.42
N LEU A 639 33.86 -9.50 -8.73
CA LEU A 639 34.74 -10.43 -7.98
C LEU A 639 35.78 -11.17 -8.85
N SER A 640 36.15 -10.64 -10.02
CA SER A 640 37.10 -11.33 -10.92
C SER A 640 38.14 -10.42 -11.58
N SER A 641 39.37 -10.40 -11.03
CA SER A 641 40.67 -10.30 -11.73
C SER A 641 41.81 -10.18 -10.69
N PRO A 642 42.99 -10.81 -10.87
CA PRO A 642 44.11 -10.76 -9.91
C PRO A 642 44.89 -9.43 -9.88
N LEU A 643 44.46 -8.40 -10.62
CA LEU A 643 45.13 -7.09 -10.73
C LEU A 643 44.59 -6.02 -9.76
N SER A 644 43.71 -6.37 -8.81
CA SER A 644 43.17 -5.44 -7.80
C SER A 644 43.58 -5.84 -6.39
N ASP A 645 44.04 -4.87 -5.59
CA ASP A 645 44.51 -5.05 -4.20
C ASP A 645 43.46 -5.60 -3.19
N THR A 646 42.19 -5.72 -3.59
CA THR A 646 41.11 -6.23 -2.74
C THR A 646 40.80 -7.71 -3.00
N ASP A 647 40.99 -8.55 -1.97
CA ASP A 647 40.59 -9.96 -1.97
C ASP A 647 39.07 -10.14 -2.21
N PRO A 648 38.65 -10.85 -3.28
CA PRO A 648 37.24 -11.14 -3.55
C PRO A 648 36.52 -11.91 -2.43
N GLN A 649 37.22 -12.80 -1.70
CA GLN A 649 36.64 -13.54 -0.59
C GLN A 649 36.35 -12.62 0.61
N LEU A 650 37.27 -11.70 0.92
CA LEU A 650 37.06 -10.67 1.94
C LEU A 650 35.85 -9.76 1.63
N LEU A 651 35.65 -9.37 0.37
CA LEU A 651 34.49 -8.58 -0.05
C LEU A 651 33.18 -9.38 0.11
N ALA A 652 33.14 -10.62 -0.36
CA ALA A 652 31.98 -11.50 -0.20
C ALA A 652 31.64 -11.77 1.27
N HIS A 653 32.66 -12.02 2.11
CA HIS A 653 32.48 -12.18 3.55
C HIS A 653 31.94 -10.91 4.23
N ARG A 654 32.41 -9.71 3.82
CA ARG A 654 31.85 -8.45 4.33
C ARG A 654 30.40 -8.23 3.93
N LEU A 655 30.00 -8.58 2.70
CA LEU A 655 28.60 -8.58 2.29
C LEU A 655 27.77 -9.56 3.13
N ARG A 656 28.30 -10.75 3.43
CA ARG A 656 27.65 -11.74 4.31
C ARG A 656 27.44 -11.24 5.74
N VAL A 657 28.43 -10.57 6.32
CA VAL A 657 28.35 -9.96 7.66
C VAL A 657 27.37 -8.79 7.68
N ALA A 658 27.35 -7.96 6.63
CA ALA A 658 26.41 -6.87 6.49
C ALA A 658 24.97 -7.35 6.31
N PHE A 659 24.74 -8.42 5.53
CA PHE A 659 23.42 -8.93 5.13
C PHE A 659 23.28 -10.44 5.43
N PRO A 660 23.10 -10.82 6.71
CA PRO A 660 23.09 -12.24 7.11
C PRO A 660 21.79 -13.00 6.78
N ALA A 661 20.70 -12.33 6.38
CA ALA A 661 19.38 -12.92 6.17
C ALA A 661 18.94 -13.02 4.70
N VAL A 662 19.84 -12.77 3.74
CA VAL A 662 19.51 -12.77 2.31
C VAL A 662 18.99 -14.14 1.87
N THR A 663 17.83 -14.14 1.21
CA THR A 663 17.20 -15.30 0.55
C THR A 663 16.81 -14.99 -0.91
N SER A 664 16.90 -13.72 -1.33
CA SER A 664 16.74 -13.27 -2.71
C SER A 664 17.94 -12.42 -3.12
N LEU A 665 18.64 -12.80 -4.20
CA LEU A 665 19.84 -12.10 -4.67
C LEU A 665 19.69 -11.70 -6.15
N THR A 666 19.92 -10.42 -6.45
CA THR A 666 20.11 -9.93 -7.82
C THR A 666 21.56 -9.51 -8.01
N VAL A 667 22.23 -9.94 -9.08
CA VAL A 667 23.66 -9.66 -9.29
C VAL A 667 24.03 -9.48 -10.76
N TYR A 668 24.91 -8.51 -11.04
CA TYR A 668 25.57 -8.39 -12.34
C TYR A 668 26.74 -9.39 -12.41
N ALA A 669 26.59 -10.46 -13.18
CA ALA A 669 27.51 -11.59 -13.22
C ALA A 669 28.31 -11.62 -14.52
N ARG A 670 29.44 -10.90 -14.57
CA ARG A 670 30.38 -10.92 -15.71
C ARG A 670 31.18 -12.22 -15.85
N SER A 671 31.22 -13.07 -14.82
CA SER A 671 31.99 -14.32 -14.80
C SER A 671 31.35 -15.33 -13.83
N PRO A 672 31.37 -16.64 -14.16
CA PRO A 672 30.92 -17.72 -13.25
C PRO A 672 31.54 -17.65 -11.85
N LEU A 673 32.77 -17.16 -11.73
CA LEU A 673 33.47 -16.99 -10.45
C LEU A 673 32.70 -16.06 -9.48
N THR A 674 32.02 -15.04 -10.00
CA THR A 674 31.22 -14.11 -9.18
C THR A 674 30.03 -14.83 -8.55
N ILE A 675 29.37 -15.69 -9.32
CA ILE A 675 28.25 -16.52 -8.85
C ILE A 675 28.76 -17.52 -7.80
N LYS A 676 29.85 -18.23 -8.12
CA LYS A 676 30.48 -19.23 -7.23
C LYS A 676 30.87 -18.67 -5.86
N ILE A 677 31.47 -17.48 -5.79
CA ILE A 677 31.89 -16.88 -4.52
C ILE A 677 30.70 -16.37 -3.70
N LEU A 678 29.69 -15.78 -4.34
CA LEU A 678 28.53 -15.21 -3.64
C LEU A 678 27.57 -16.28 -3.12
N VAL A 679 27.30 -17.32 -3.91
CA VAL A 679 26.38 -18.42 -3.51
C VAL A 679 26.87 -19.12 -2.25
N GLN A 680 28.18 -19.35 -2.11
CA GLN A 680 28.81 -19.91 -0.91
C GLN A 680 28.52 -19.11 0.37
N GLN A 681 28.25 -17.81 0.26
CA GLN A 681 27.90 -16.99 1.42
C GLN A 681 26.47 -17.24 1.90
N TRP A 682 25.54 -17.57 1.01
CA TRP A 682 24.10 -17.67 1.31
C TRP A 682 23.50 -19.01 0.82
N PRO A 683 23.79 -20.15 1.47
CA PRO A 683 23.22 -21.46 1.10
C PRO A 683 21.68 -21.54 1.27
N GLY A 684 21.07 -20.55 1.94
CA GLY A 684 19.62 -20.41 2.09
C GLY A 684 18.92 -19.61 0.97
N LEU A 685 19.60 -19.33 -0.15
CA LEU A 685 18.99 -18.63 -1.28
C LEU A 685 17.82 -19.44 -1.86
N LYS A 686 16.72 -18.72 -2.10
CA LYS A 686 15.48 -19.24 -2.70
C LYS A 686 15.20 -18.62 -4.07
N ARG A 687 15.60 -17.36 -4.25
CA ARG A 687 15.36 -16.55 -5.44
C ARG A 687 16.68 -15.95 -5.95
N VAL A 688 16.97 -16.12 -7.24
CA VAL A 688 18.16 -15.50 -7.87
C VAL A 688 17.78 -14.87 -9.20
N LYS A 689 18.18 -13.60 -9.40
CA LYS A 689 18.14 -12.91 -10.69
C LYS A 689 19.57 -12.64 -11.16
N LEU A 690 19.91 -13.05 -12.38
CA LEU A 690 21.20 -12.75 -12.99
C LEU A 690 21.06 -11.59 -13.99
N VAL A 691 22.11 -10.77 -14.07
CA VAL A 691 22.20 -9.65 -15.02
C VAL A 691 23.53 -9.72 -15.76
N ARG A 692 23.49 -9.72 -17.10
CA ARG A 692 24.66 -9.67 -17.98
C ARG A 692 24.20 -9.23 -19.37
N TRP A 693 24.61 -8.03 -19.79
CA TRP A 693 24.41 -7.51 -21.15
C TRP A 693 25.65 -7.67 -22.05
N HIS A 694 26.77 -8.06 -21.46
CA HIS A 694 28.02 -8.38 -22.17
C HIS A 694 27.99 -9.80 -22.73
N GLN A 695 28.81 -10.09 -23.74
CA GLN A 695 28.91 -11.43 -24.30
C GLN A 695 29.47 -12.47 -23.29
N ARG A 696 28.96 -13.70 -23.41
CA ARG A 696 29.51 -14.91 -22.78
C ARG A 696 30.84 -15.25 -23.47
N LEU A 697 31.91 -15.54 -22.72
CA LEU A 697 33.18 -15.94 -23.34
C LEU A 697 33.06 -17.33 -23.98
N ALA A 698 33.49 -17.46 -25.24
CA ALA A 698 33.43 -18.72 -25.99
C ALA A 698 34.35 -19.82 -25.43
N SER A 699 35.31 -19.47 -24.57
CA SER A 699 36.22 -20.43 -23.92
C SER A 699 35.61 -21.15 -22.70
N TRP A 700 34.43 -20.74 -22.23
CA TRP A 700 33.78 -21.40 -21.10
C TRP A 700 32.98 -22.65 -21.52
N PRO A 701 33.09 -23.77 -20.78
CA PRO A 701 32.27 -24.97 -20.99
C PRO A 701 30.76 -24.64 -21.01
N ILE A 702 30.00 -25.48 -21.72
CA ILE A 702 28.54 -25.38 -21.74
C ILE A 702 27.99 -25.54 -20.31
N GLY A 703 27.20 -24.57 -19.87
CA GLY A 703 26.57 -24.56 -18.54
C GLY A 703 27.42 -24.02 -17.38
N GLU A 704 28.68 -23.63 -17.59
CA GLU A 704 29.62 -23.19 -16.53
C GLU A 704 29.06 -22.07 -15.64
N ASP A 705 28.26 -21.15 -16.20
CA ASP A 705 27.58 -20.07 -15.46
C ASP A 705 26.56 -20.59 -14.40
N PHE A 706 25.97 -21.77 -14.63
CA PHE A 706 24.83 -22.28 -13.85
C PHE A 706 25.17 -23.44 -12.91
N VAL A 707 26.21 -24.23 -13.20
CA VAL A 707 26.59 -25.42 -12.40
C VAL A 707 26.76 -25.07 -10.92
N CYS A 708 27.61 -24.09 -10.60
CA CYS A 708 27.86 -23.68 -9.22
C CYS A 708 26.62 -23.11 -8.50
N LEU A 709 25.63 -22.58 -9.24
CA LEU A 709 24.39 -22.06 -8.69
C LEU A 709 23.44 -23.20 -8.30
N LEU A 710 23.23 -24.15 -9.21
CA LEU A 710 22.29 -25.26 -9.02
C LEU A 710 22.84 -26.34 -8.06
N GLU A 711 24.15 -26.56 -8.01
CA GLU A 711 24.76 -27.50 -7.06
C GLU A 711 24.71 -27.03 -5.59
N GLN A 712 24.76 -25.71 -5.34
CA GLN A 712 24.96 -25.16 -4.00
C GLN A 712 23.69 -24.53 -3.39
N CYS A 713 22.70 -24.14 -4.21
CA CYS A 713 21.42 -23.57 -3.74
C CYS A 713 20.32 -24.65 -3.65
N GLU A 714 20.40 -25.56 -2.68
CA GLU A 714 19.39 -26.64 -2.50
C GLU A 714 17.94 -26.15 -2.32
N ASN A 715 17.74 -24.88 -1.94
CA ASN A 715 16.42 -24.27 -1.70
C ASN A 715 15.92 -23.38 -2.85
N LEU A 716 16.61 -23.35 -4.00
CA LEU A 716 16.24 -22.51 -5.13
C LEU A 716 14.89 -22.93 -5.72
N ASN A 717 13.96 -21.97 -5.80
CA ASN A 717 12.63 -22.18 -6.39
C ASN A 717 12.21 -21.09 -7.38
N TRP A 718 13.02 -20.04 -7.54
CA TRP A 718 12.78 -18.91 -8.42
C TRP A 718 14.10 -18.51 -9.09
N LEU A 719 14.13 -18.57 -10.43
CA LEU A 719 15.29 -18.19 -11.23
C LEU A 719 14.85 -17.25 -12.37
N ASP A 720 15.49 -16.09 -12.46
CA ASP A 720 15.21 -15.07 -13.48
C ASP A 720 16.47 -14.71 -14.26
N LEU A 721 16.43 -15.02 -15.56
CA LEU A 721 17.49 -14.82 -16.52
C LEU A 721 17.10 -13.82 -17.63
N SER A 722 15.97 -13.11 -17.47
CA SER A 722 15.45 -12.17 -18.50
C SER A 722 16.45 -11.09 -18.95
N THR A 723 17.36 -10.72 -18.05
CA THR A 723 18.41 -9.71 -18.26
C THR A 723 19.81 -10.31 -18.26
N PHE A 724 19.92 -11.63 -18.49
CA PHE A 724 21.19 -12.37 -18.52
C PHE A 724 21.40 -12.94 -19.92
N TYR A 725 22.48 -12.55 -20.60
CA TYR A 725 22.89 -13.13 -21.87
C TYR A 725 23.74 -14.39 -21.64
N TYR A 726 23.39 -15.49 -22.29
CA TYR A 726 24.07 -16.79 -22.28
C TYR A 726 23.70 -17.53 -23.58
N TRP A 727 24.19 -18.75 -23.80
CA TRP A 727 23.72 -19.57 -24.93
C TRP A 727 22.57 -20.46 -24.46
N THR A 728 21.51 -20.63 -25.26
CA THR A 728 20.34 -21.44 -24.86
C THR A 728 20.74 -22.85 -24.44
N GLU A 729 21.74 -23.41 -25.13
CA GLU A 729 22.37 -24.71 -24.88
C GLU A 729 23.06 -24.83 -23.50
N ASP A 730 23.37 -23.73 -22.81
CA ASP A 730 23.99 -23.76 -21.47
C ASP A 730 23.05 -24.29 -20.38
N LEU A 731 21.73 -24.08 -20.52
CA LEU A 731 20.78 -24.30 -19.41
C LEU A 731 20.22 -25.74 -19.31
N PRO A 732 19.74 -26.39 -20.41
CA PRO A 732 19.14 -27.72 -20.33
C PRO A 732 20.05 -28.80 -19.71
N PRO A 733 21.34 -28.93 -20.07
CA PRO A 733 22.22 -29.96 -19.51
C PRO A 733 22.40 -29.83 -17.99
N VAL A 734 22.49 -28.60 -17.48
CA VAL A 734 22.69 -28.35 -16.04
C VAL A 734 21.42 -28.64 -15.25
N LEU A 735 20.25 -28.31 -15.80
CA LEU A 735 18.96 -28.67 -15.19
C LEU A 735 18.76 -30.19 -15.14
N GLN A 736 19.17 -30.92 -16.18
CA GLN A 736 19.15 -32.39 -16.17
C GLN A 736 20.15 -32.99 -15.18
N ALA A 737 21.34 -32.41 -15.04
CA ALA A 737 22.36 -32.84 -14.09
C ALA A 737 21.99 -32.59 -12.61
N CYS A 738 21.15 -31.58 -12.33
CA CYS A 738 20.75 -31.17 -10.98
C CYS A 738 19.26 -31.44 -10.66
N PRO A 739 18.73 -32.67 -10.84
CA PRO A 739 17.29 -32.93 -10.91
C PRO A 739 16.53 -32.59 -9.63
N LYS A 740 17.18 -32.62 -8.45
CA LYS A 740 16.56 -32.23 -7.17
C LYS A 740 16.15 -30.76 -7.15
N VAL A 741 17.02 -29.88 -7.65
CA VAL A 741 16.81 -28.41 -7.62
C VAL A 741 15.95 -28.00 -8.82
N SER A 742 16.15 -28.60 -9.98
CA SER A 742 15.28 -28.41 -11.15
C SER A 742 13.82 -28.77 -10.84
N ALA A 743 13.60 -29.87 -10.11
CA ALA A 743 12.27 -30.24 -9.64
C ALA A 743 11.71 -29.35 -8.52
N SER A 744 12.53 -28.52 -7.83
CA SER A 744 12.05 -27.52 -6.87
C SER A 744 11.77 -26.15 -7.48
N LEU A 745 12.13 -25.92 -8.75
CA LEU A 745 11.79 -24.68 -9.46
C LEU A 745 10.28 -24.54 -9.65
N VAL A 746 9.76 -23.41 -9.18
CA VAL A 746 8.36 -22.99 -9.30
C VAL A 746 8.22 -21.83 -10.28
N HIS A 747 9.26 -21.02 -10.43
CA HIS A 747 9.32 -19.90 -11.37
C HIS A 747 10.64 -19.91 -12.16
N LEU A 748 10.53 -19.88 -13.48
CA LEU A 748 11.67 -19.80 -14.40
C LEU A 748 11.36 -18.78 -15.49
N ASN A 749 12.14 -17.69 -15.53
CA ASN A 749 11.98 -16.62 -16.51
C ASN A 749 13.19 -16.56 -17.46
N LEU A 750 12.94 -16.87 -18.72
CA LEU A 750 13.88 -16.95 -19.84
C LEU A 750 13.48 -15.99 -20.98
N LEU A 751 12.60 -15.00 -20.73
CA LEU A 751 12.27 -13.96 -21.71
C LEU A 751 13.40 -12.93 -21.77
N THR A 752 14.22 -12.98 -22.81
CA THR A 752 15.23 -11.95 -23.06
C THR A 752 15.18 -11.49 -24.51
N THR A 753 15.35 -10.18 -24.70
CA THR A 753 15.53 -9.54 -26.01
C THR A 753 16.92 -9.79 -26.61
N SER A 754 17.84 -10.40 -25.84
CA SER A 754 19.24 -10.60 -26.25
C SER A 754 19.45 -11.81 -27.18
N PHE A 755 18.42 -12.61 -27.44
CA PHE A 755 18.49 -13.79 -28.29
C PHE A 755 17.86 -13.53 -29.66
N ALA A 756 18.59 -13.83 -30.73
CA ALA A 756 18.09 -13.70 -32.09
C ALA A 756 17.04 -14.78 -32.43
N GLU A 757 17.32 -16.04 -32.09
CA GLU A 757 16.46 -17.20 -32.44
C GLU A 757 15.66 -17.77 -31.25
N GLY A 758 16.00 -17.39 -30.02
CA GLY A 758 15.35 -17.88 -28.80
C GLY A 758 15.62 -19.36 -28.53
N PHE A 759 14.86 -19.95 -27.61
CA PHE A 759 14.94 -21.37 -27.28
C PHE A 759 14.27 -22.25 -28.35
N LYS A 760 14.95 -23.32 -28.74
CA LYS A 760 14.49 -24.34 -29.68
C LYS A 760 13.49 -25.29 -28.99
N SER A 761 12.58 -25.89 -29.77
CA SER A 761 11.60 -26.88 -29.32
C SER A 761 12.18 -27.97 -28.42
N GLN A 762 13.32 -28.55 -28.82
CA GLN A 762 13.99 -29.61 -28.06
C GLN A 762 14.49 -29.11 -26.69
N GLU A 763 15.08 -27.91 -26.64
CA GLU A 763 15.55 -27.30 -25.39
C GLU A 763 14.36 -27.02 -24.44
N ILE A 764 13.21 -26.57 -24.96
CA ILE A 764 11.98 -26.35 -24.15
C ILE A 764 11.41 -27.67 -23.64
N LYS A 765 11.39 -28.74 -24.46
CA LYS A 765 11.00 -30.10 -24.04
C LYS A 765 11.91 -30.61 -22.92
N GLU A 766 13.21 -30.36 -23.02
CA GLU A 766 14.20 -30.75 -21.99
C GLU A 766 14.09 -29.94 -20.70
N ILE A 767 13.87 -28.62 -20.77
CA ILE A 767 13.66 -27.77 -19.60
C ILE A 767 12.38 -28.16 -18.86
N THR A 768 11.27 -28.39 -19.58
CA THR A 768 9.99 -28.74 -18.97
C THR A 768 9.96 -30.15 -18.36
N THR A 769 10.61 -31.13 -18.98
CA THR A 769 10.79 -32.46 -18.38
C THR A 769 11.65 -32.43 -17.11
N ALA A 770 12.68 -31.57 -17.05
CA ALA A 770 13.49 -31.38 -15.84
C ALA A 770 12.77 -30.60 -14.71
N CYS A 771 11.75 -29.79 -15.03
CA CYS A 771 11.12 -28.85 -14.09
C CYS A 771 9.58 -29.08 -13.94
N PRO A 772 9.11 -30.24 -13.47
CA PRO A 772 7.67 -30.60 -13.44
C PRO A 772 6.80 -29.82 -12.43
N ASN A 773 7.41 -29.01 -11.55
CA ASN A 773 6.69 -28.21 -10.54
C ASN A 773 6.56 -26.72 -10.89
N LEU A 774 6.93 -26.33 -12.12
CA LEU A 774 6.76 -24.96 -12.58
C LEU A 774 5.29 -24.51 -12.49
N LYS A 775 5.10 -23.34 -11.89
CA LYS A 775 3.86 -22.55 -11.91
C LYS A 775 3.96 -21.35 -12.84
N ASN A 776 5.16 -20.79 -12.96
CA ASN A 776 5.43 -19.67 -13.85
C ASN A 776 6.57 -20.07 -14.79
N PHE A 777 6.27 -20.16 -16.09
CA PHE A 777 7.28 -20.42 -17.12
C PHE A 777 7.16 -19.35 -18.20
N LEU A 778 8.26 -18.65 -18.44
CA LEU A 778 8.33 -17.58 -19.42
C LEU A 778 9.56 -17.83 -20.30
N VAL A 779 9.40 -17.85 -21.63
CA VAL A 779 10.52 -18.16 -22.54
C VAL A 779 10.39 -17.46 -23.89
N ALA A 780 11.51 -16.90 -24.34
CA ALA A 780 11.67 -16.38 -25.68
C ALA A 780 11.97 -17.54 -26.63
N CYS A 781 11.21 -17.67 -27.72
CA CYS A 781 11.35 -18.75 -28.70
C CYS A 781 11.04 -18.24 -30.11
N ASN A 782 10.93 -19.14 -31.09
CA ASN A 782 10.62 -18.80 -32.47
C ASN A 782 9.58 -19.79 -33.03
N PHE A 783 8.49 -19.27 -33.59
CA PHE A 783 7.39 -20.05 -34.15
C PHE A 783 7.42 -20.15 -35.68
N ASP A 784 8.40 -19.53 -36.34
CA ASP A 784 8.57 -19.55 -37.79
C ASP A 784 9.10 -20.92 -38.27
N PRO A 785 8.31 -21.70 -39.04
CA PRO A 785 8.68 -23.06 -39.44
C PRO A 785 9.89 -23.15 -40.38
N ARG A 786 10.40 -22.01 -40.85
CA ARG A 786 11.62 -21.94 -41.67
C ARG A 786 12.90 -22.08 -40.84
N TYR A 787 12.82 -21.95 -39.51
CA TYR A 787 13.95 -22.11 -38.59
C TYR A 787 14.05 -23.53 -38.03
N ILE A 788 15.27 -24.04 -37.88
CA ILE A 788 15.50 -25.38 -37.34
C ILE A 788 15.20 -25.37 -35.84
N GLY A 789 14.27 -26.23 -35.41
CA GLY A 789 13.86 -26.32 -34.02
C GLY A 789 12.78 -25.31 -33.61
N PHE A 790 12.00 -24.78 -34.57
CA PHE A 790 10.81 -23.96 -34.30
C PHE A 790 9.87 -24.58 -33.26
N VAL A 791 9.13 -23.74 -32.53
CA VAL A 791 8.08 -24.14 -31.61
C VAL A 791 6.78 -24.35 -32.38
N GLY A 792 6.18 -25.54 -32.23
CA GLY A 792 4.90 -25.91 -32.82
C GLY A 792 4.16 -26.91 -31.93
N ASP A 793 3.14 -27.57 -32.49
CA ASP A 793 2.19 -28.43 -31.78
C ASP A 793 2.82 -29.40 -30.75
N GLU A 794 3.83 -30.18 -31.14
CA GLU A 794 4.49 -31.12 -30.21
C GLU A 794 5.11 -30.45 -28.98
N THR A 795 5.56 -29.20 -29.13
CA THR A 795 6.22 -28.44 -28.05
C THR A 795 5.18 -27.92 -27.07
N LEU A 796 4.06 -27.40 -27.58
CA LEU A 796 2.94 -26.94 -26.76
C LEU A 796 2.36 -28.10 -25.94
N LEU A 797 2.11 -29.25 -26.57
CA LEU A 797 1.65 -30.45 -25.89
C LEU A 797 2.65 -30.95 -24.84
N ALA A 798 3.96 -30.92 -25.14
CA ALA A 798 4.98 -31.27 -24.17
C ALA A 798 4.99 -30.33 -22.95
N VAL A 799 4.87 -29.01 -23.15
CA VAL A 799 4.77 -28.03 -22.05
C VAL A 799 3.56 -28.33 -21.16
N ALA A 800 2.39 -28.57 -21.75
CA ALA A 800 1.17 -28.88 -21.00
C ALA A 800 1.25 -30.21 -20.24
N ASN A 801 1.78 -31.26 -20.86
CA ASN A 801 1.92 -32.59 -20.25
C ASN A 801 2.98 -32.64 -19.14
N ASN A 802 4.10 -31.94 -19.33
CA ASN A 802 5.22 -31.94 -18.37
C ASN A 802 4.97 -31.00 -17.18
N CYS A 803 4.28 -29.87 -17.39
CA CYS A 803 4.08 -28.83 -16.39
C CYS A 803 2.58 -28.49 -16.18
N PRO A 804 1.72 -29.45 -15.78
CA PRO A 804 0.27 -29.23 -15.62
C PRO A 804 -0.11 -28.30 -14.44
N LYS A 805 0.89 -27.83 -13.67
CA LYS A 805 0.74 -26.91 -12.54
C LYS A 805 0.91 -25.44 -12.93
N LEU A 806 1.14 -25.13 -14.21
CA LEU A 806 1.33 -23.76 -14.68
C LEU A 806 0.10 -22.89 -14.41
N THR A 807 0.33 -21.80 -13.67
CA THR A 807 -0.60 -20.69 -13.46
C THR A 807 -0.27 -19.50 -14.37
N LEU A 808 0.99 -19.38 -14.81
CA LEU A 808 1.45 -18.36 -15.75
C LEU A 808 2.34 -19.02 -16.82
N LEU A 809 1.97 -18.87 -18.09
CA LEU A 809 2.75 -19.33 -19.23
C LEU A 809 2.92 -18.20 -20.24
N HIS A 810 4.16 -17.87 -20.59
CA HIS A 810 4.49 -16.86 -21.58
C HIS A 810 5.44 -17.45 -22.62
N LEU A 811 4.92 -17.66 -23.84
CA LEU A 811 5.70 -18.01 -25.03
C LEU A 811 5.64 -16.81 -25.96
N ALA A 812 6.79 -16.19 -26.23
CA ALA A 812 6.89 -15.03 -27.10
C ALA A 812 7.97 -15.24 -28.17
N ASP A 813 7.63 -14.88 -29.40
CA ASP A 813 8.55 -14.84 -30.51
C ASP A 813 9.65 -13.79 -30.25
N THR A 814 10.93 -14.09 -30.56
CA THR A 814 12.02 -13.12 -30.36
C THR A 814 11.77 -11.81 -31.09
N SER A 815 11.08 -11.84 -32.23
CA SER A 815 10.67 -10.64 -32.95
C SER A 815 9.63 -9.80 -32.19
N SER A 816 8.72 -10.43 -31.45
CA SER A 816 7.64 -9.75 -30.72
C SER A 816 8.07 -9.14 -29.38
N LEU A 817 9.23 -9.57 -28.86
CA LEU A 817 9.86 -9.01 -27.67
C LEU A 817 10.55 -7.66 -27.91
N THR A 818 10.80 -7.30 -29.17
CA THR A 818 11.27 -5.96 -29.51
C THR A 818 10.12 -4.96 -29.37
N ASP A 819 10.30 -3.94 -28.53
CA ASP A 819 9.26 -2.94 -28.21
C ASP A 819 9.14 -1.89 -29.34
N VAL A 820 9.25 -2.34 -30.61
CA VAL A 820 9.30 -1.51 -31.83
C VAL A 820 7.91 -1.35 -32.41
N ARG A 821 7.60 -0.15 -32.93
CA ARG A 821 6.37 0.09 -33.66
C ARG A 821 6.30 -0.75 -34.94
N GLY A 822 5.33 -1.66 -34.98
CA GLY A 822 5.03 -2.46 -36.16
C GLY A 822 4.59 -1.57 -37.33
N ASP A 823 4.86 -2.04 -38.55
CA ASP A 823 4.44 -1.36 -39.77
C ASP A 823 2.90 -1.19 -39.80
N PRO A 824 2.36 0.06 -39.79
CA PRO A 824 0.92 0.29 -39.87
C PRO A 824 0.31 -0.14 -41.21
N ASP A 825 1.14 -0.36 -42.24
CA ASP A 825 0.75 -0.91 -43.53
C ASP A 825 0.88 -2.45 -43.62
N ASN A 826 1.31 -3.15 -42.57
CA ASN A 826 1.21 -4.60 -42.49
C ASN A 826 -0.27 -5.04 -42.40
N GLU A 827 -0.75 -5.88 -43.31
CA GLU A 827 -2.16 -6.36 -43.38
C GLU A 827 -2.64 -7.15 -42.15
N GLY A 828 -1.78 -7.38 -41.15
CA GLY A 828 -2.12 -8.22 -40.00
C GLY A 828 -2.21 -9.70 -40.38
N PHE A 829 -1.60 -10.07 -41.50
CA PHE A 829 -1.43 -11.45 -41.96
C PHE A 829 0.01 -11.60 -42.46
N THR A 830 0.74 -12.59 -41.94
CA THR A 830 2.02 -12.99 -42.51
C THR A 830 1.81 -13.88 -43.74
N SER A 831 2.83 -14.01 -44.61
CA SER A 831 2.76 -14.91 -45.77
C SER A 831 2.73 -16.39 -45.37
N GLU A 832 3.43 -16.72 -44.29
CA GLU A 832 3.55 -18.06 -43.71
C GLU A 832 2.69 -18.18 -42.43
N ASP A 833 2.26 -19.41 -42.12
CA ASP A 833 1.54 -19.75 -40.89
C ASP A 833 2.46 -20.40 -39.86
N ALA A 834 2.11 -20.29 -38.57
CA ALA A 834 2.74 -21.07 -37.52
C ALA A 834 2.30 -22.53 -37.60
N MET A 835 3.16 -23.47 -37.20
CA MET A 835 2.81 -24.89 -37.06
C MET A 835 2.08 -25.15 -35.73
N VAL A 836 1.00 -24.39 -35.51
CA VAL A 836 0.13 -24.45 -34.33
C VAL A 836 -1.31 -24.67 -34.80
N THR A 837 -1.85 -25.86 -34.53
CA THR A 837 -3.18 -26.24 -35.03
C THR A 837 -4.28 -26.07 -33.99
N LYS A 838 -5.50 -25.84 -34.48
CA LYS A 838 -6.74 -25.79 -33.69
C LYS A 838 -6.92 -27.01 -32.77
N GLY A 839 -6.58 -28.22 -33.24
CA GLY A 839 -6.69 -29.45 -32.45
C GLY A 839 -5.77 -29.42 -31.24
N THR A 840 -4.50 -29.08 -31.46
CA THR A 840 -3.51 -28.96 -30.39
C THR A 840 -3.84 -27.86 -29.40
N LEU A 841 -4.36 -26.70 -29.82
CA LEU A 841 -4.80 -25.65 -28.88
C LEU A 841 -5.88 -26.16 -27.90
N VAL A 842 -6.83 -26.98 -28.36
CA VAL A 842 -7.87 -27.57 -27.50
C VAL A 842 -7.30 -28.54 -26.46
N GLU A 843 -6.34 -29.37 -26.87
CA GLU A 843 -5.63 -30.29 -25.96
C GLU A 843 -4.72 -29.55 -24.99
N PHE A 844 -3.98 -28.55 -25.47
CA PHE A 844 -3.09 -27.69 -24.70
C PHE A 844 -3.83 -26.94 -23.57
N PHE A 845 -4.96 -26.29 -23.88
CA PHE A 845 -5.80 -25.65 -22.86
C PHE A 845 -6.43 -26.67 -21.89
N SER A 846 -6.74 -27.88 -22.37
CA SER A 846 -7.25 -28.96 -21.51
C SER A 846 -6.19 -29.51 -20.54
N GLY A 847 -4.91 -29.45 -20.91
CA GLY A 847 -3.78 -29.85 -20.06
C GLY A 847 -3.36 -28.81 -19.02
N LEU A 848 -3.81 -27.56 -19.13
CA LEU A 848 -3.44 -26.44 -18.26
C LEU A 848 -4.65 -25.84 -17.49
N PRO A 849 -5.31 -26.61 -16.60
CA PRO A 849 -6.56 -26.19 -15.95
C PRO A 849 -6.38 -25.09 -14.90
N LEU A 850 -5.16 -24.87 -14.39
CA LEU A 850 -4.85 -23.87 -13.35
C LEU A 850 -4.39 -22.52 -13.91
N LEU A 851 -4.45 -22.33 -15.23
CA LEU A 851 -3.87 -21.19 -15.93
C LEU A 851 -4.64 -19.89 -15.63
N GLN A 852 -3.91 -18.89 -15.12
CA GLN A 852 -4.41 -17.55 -14.77
C GLN A 852 -3.90 -16.48 -15.73
N GLU A 853 -2.69 -16.66 -16.27
CA GLU A 853 -2.08 -15.79 -17.27
C GLU A 853 -1.50 -16.63 -18.42
N LEU A 854 -1.90 -16.29 -19.65
CA LEU A 854 -1.40 -16.88 -20.88
C LEU A 854 -0.95 -15.78 -21.85
N VAL A 855 0.30 -15.88 -22.29
CA VAL A 855 0.82 -15.10 -23.42
C VAL A 855 1.30 -16.07 -24.49
N LEU A 856 0.72 -15.94 -25.69
CA LEU A 856 1.13 -16.60 -26.93
C LEU A 856 1.34 -15.52 -27.98
N ASP A 857 2.50 -14.87 -27.94
CA ASP A 857 2.85 -13.78 -28.86
C ASP A 857 3.62 -14.37 -30.04
N VAL A 858 2.88 -14.88 -31.03
CA VAL A 858 3.40 -15.68 -32.15
C VAL A 858 3.75 -14.75 -33.32
N GLY A 859 4.94 -14.90 -33.92
CA GLY A 859 5.40 -14.07 -35.05
C GLY A 859 4.79 -14.43 -36.41
N ARG A 860 3.88 -15.41 -36.45
CA ARG A 860 3.26 -16.01 -37.65
C ARG A 860 1.78 -16.32 -37.40
N ASN A 861 0.97 -16.32 -38.47
CA ASN A 861 -0.47 -16.56 -38.37
C ASN A 861 -0.81 -17.85 -37.61
N VAL A 862 -1.79 -17.77 -36.70
CA VAL A 862 -2.52 -18.92 -36.16
C VAL A 862 -3.98 -18.77 -36.58
N ARG A 863 -4.48 -19.65 -37.45
CA ARG A 863 -5.81 -19.54 -38.08
C ARG A 863 -6.87 -20.41 -37.41
N ASP A 864 -8.15 -20.11 -37.69
CA ASP A 864 -9.34 -20.86 -37.22
C ASP A 864 -9.44 -21.03 -35.69
N THR A 865 -9.01 -19.99 -34.94
CA THR A 865 -8.79 -20.11 -33.49
C THR A 865 -10.05 -19.99 -32.63
N SER A 866 -11.17 -19.47 -33.17
CA SER A 866 -12.42 -19.18 -32.43
C SER A 866 -12.84 -20.30 -31.49
N MET A 867 -13.17 -21.47 -32.03
CA MET A 867 -13.62 -22.64 -31.28
C MET A 867 -12.57 -23.20 -30.30
N ALA A 868 -11.27 -22.96 -30.55
CA ALA A 868 -10.24 -23.32 -29.57
C ALA A 868 -10.20 -22.33 -28.40
N LEU A 869 -10.39 -21.03 -28.67
CA LEU A 869 -10.46 -19.98 -27.65
C LEU A 869 -11.72 -20.09 -26.78
N GLU A 870 -12.85 -20.56 -27.34
CA GLU A 870 -14.07 -20.88 -26.57
C GLU A 870 -13.82 -21.91 -25.46
N MET A 871 -12.89 -22.85 -25.69
CA MET A 871 -12.54 -23.87 -24.69
C MET A 871 -11.89 -23.29 -23.44
N LEU A 872 -11.21 -22.13 -23.53
CA LEU A 872 -10.59 -21.45 -22.38
C LEU A 872 -11.60 -21.20 -21.26
N ASN A 873 -12.80 -20.72 -21.59
CA ASN A 873 -13.88 -20.47 -20.62
C ASN A 873 -14.34 -21.76 -19.89
N SER A 874 -14.21 -22.92 -20.53
CA SER A 874 -14.62 -24.21 -19.95
C SER A 874 -13.50 -24.92 -19.16
N LYS A 875 -12.24 -24.78 -19.61
CA LYS A 875 -11.07 -25.51 -19.09
C LYS A 875 -10.20 -24.68 -18.15
N CYS A 876 -9.99 -23.40 -18.45
CA CYS A 876 -9.12 -22.47 -17.72
C CYS A 876 -9.96 -21.42 -16.98
N LYS A 877 -10.79 -21.87 -16.03
CA LYS A 877 -11.80 -21.02 -15.36
C LYS A 877 -11.22 -19.85 -14.55
N ASP A 878 -9.96 -19.96 -14.14
CA ASP A 878 -9.24 -18.94 -13.38
C ASP A 878 -8.45 -17.96 -14.28
N LEU A 879 -8.59 -18.04 -15.61
CA LEU A 879 -7.89 -17.19 -16.58
C LEU A 879 -8.34 -15.72 -16.47
N ARG A 880 -7.37 -14.84 -16.24
CA ARG A 880 -7.55 -13.39 -16.06
C ARG A 880 -6.78 -12.57 -17.08
N VAL A 881 -5.61 -13.05 -17.51
CA VAL A 881 -4.73 -12.34 -18.44
C VAL A 881 -4.54 -13.20 -19.69
N LEU A 882 -4.86 -12.64 -20.85
CA LEU A 882 -4.68 -13.30 -22.14
C LEU A 882 -4.04 -12.33 -23.15
N LYS A 883 -2.87 -12.70 -23.67
CA LYS A 883 -2.18 -11.92 -24.71
C LYS A 883 -1.89 -12.80 -25.92
N LEU A 884 -2.35 -12.38 -27.09
CA LEU A 884 -2.24 -13.14 -28.35
C LEU A 884 -1.63 -12.27 -29.45
N GLY A 885 -0.64 -12.82 -30.16
CA GLY A 885 -0.03 -12.23 -31.35
C GLY A 885 -0.26 -13.08 -32.59
N GLN A 886 -0.74 -12.47 -33.69
CA GLN A 886 -1.03 -13.14 -34.98
C GLN A 886 -2.11 -14.25 -34.92
N PHE A 887 -2.96 -14.26 -33.90
CA PHE A 887 -4.14 -15.15 -33.85
C PHE A 887 -5.29 -14.55 -34.66
N HIS A 888 -5.88 -15.34 -35.56
CA HIS A 888 -7.01 -14.97 -36.42
C HIS A 888 -8.25 -15.78 -36.06
N GLY A 889 -9.43 -15.17 -36.19
CA GLY A 889 -10.69 -15.73 -35.71
C GLY A 889 -10.89 -15.58 -34.20
N ILE A 890 -10.28 -14.56 -33.58
CA ILE A 890 -10.38 -14.30 -32.13
C ILE A 890 -11.83 -14.08 -31.66
N CYS A 891 -12.58 -13.29 -32.44
CA CYS A 891 -14.01 -13.03 -32.28
C CYS A 891 -14.51 -12.47 -33.61
N LEU A 892 -15.35 -13.24 -34.30
CA LEU A 892 -15.87 -12.93 -35.63
C LEU A 892 -17.23 -12.20 -35.54
N ALA A 893 -18.00 -12.45 -34.48
CA ALA A 893 -19.33 -11.88 -34.26
C ALA A 893 -20.30 -12.09 -35.45
N ASN A 894 -20.21 -13.26 -36.09
CA ASN A 894 -21.00 -13.62 -37.29
C ASN A 894 -22.49 -13.86 -37.00
N GLU A 895 -22.86 -14.10 -35.75
CA GLU A 895 -24.24 -14.38 -35.32
C GLU A 895 -24.67 -13.47 -34.15
N SER A 896 -25.91 -13.58 -33.69
CA SER A 896 -26.42 -12.82 -32.54
C SER A 896 -25.95 -13.34 -31.17
N GLN A 897 -25.06 -14.34 -31.14
CA GLN A 897 -24.45 -14.92 -29.95
C GLN A 897 -23.01 -14.43 -29.76
N LEU A 898 -22.44 -14.65 -28.57
CA LEU A 898 -21.03 -14.37 -28.28
C LEU A 898 -20.17 -15.56 -28.73
N ASP A 899 -19.05 -15.29 -29.40
CA ASP A 899 -18.12 -16.29 -29.95
C ASP A 899 -16.67 -16.07 -29.49
N GLY A 900 -15.83 -17.11 -29.59
CA GLY A 900 -14.39 -16.99 -29.32
C GLY A 900 -14.07 -16.48 -27.91
N ILE A 901 -13.18 -15.47 -27.82
CA ILE A 901 -12.77 -14.87 -26.53
C ILE A 901 -13.93 -14.16 -25.83
N ALA A 902 -14.98 -13.72 -26.53
CA ALA A 902 -16.10 -13.02 -25.89
C ALA A 902 -16.85 -13.89 -24.86
N LEU A 903 -16.70 -15.22 -24.88
CA LEU A 903 -17.22 -16.10 -23.83
C LEU A 903 -16.44 -16.04 -22.51
N CYS A 904 -15.21 -15.52 -22.51
CA CYS A 904 -14.31 -15.50 -21.35
C CYS A 904 -14.66 -14.37 -20.37
N SER A 905 -15.80 -14.49 -19.69
CA SER A 905 -16.33 -13.49 -18.74
C SER A 905 -15.45 -13.21 -17.51
N GLY A 906 -14.48 -14.09 -17.22
CA GLY A 906 -13.51 -13.93 -16.13
C GLY A 906 -12.36 -12.96 -16.43
N LEU A 907 -12.16 -12.57 -17.69
CA LEU A 907 -10.94 -11.90 -18.16
C LEU A 907 -10.81 -10.45 -17.62
N GLU A 908 -9.64 -10.14 -17.04
CA GLU A 908 -9.28 -8.85 -16.45
C GLU A 908 -8.31 -8.03 -17.33
N GLU A 909 -7.48 -8.70 -18.15
CA GLU A 909 -6.53 -8.12 -19.10
C GLU A 909 -6.52 -8.89 -20.44
N LEU A 910 -6.65 -8.17 -21.55
CA LEU A 910 -6.65 -8.71 -22.92
C LEU A 910 -5.71 -7.90 -23.79
N SER A 911 -4.76 -8.57 -24.46
CA SER A 911 -3.90 -7.98 -25.48
C SER A 911 -4.06 -8.72 -26.79
N ILE A 912 -4.39 -7.98 -27.86
CA ILE A 912 -4.51 -8.52 -29.22
C ILE A 912 -3.53 -7.78 -30.13
N LYS A 913 -2.53 -8.50 -30.64
CA LYS A 913 -1.55 -7.97 -31.60
C LYS A 913 -1.73 -8.61 -32.97
N ASN A 914 -1.72 -7.78 -34.02
CA ASN A 914 -1.69 -8.17 -35.43
C ASN A 914 -2.81 -9.16 -35.81
N CYS A 915 -4.04 -8.92 -35.35
CA CYS A 915 -5.22 -9.70 -35.75
C CYS A 915 -5.84 -9.08 -37.01
N GLY A 916 -5.61 -9.69 -38.17
CA GLY A 916 -6.01 -9.13 -39.47
C GLY A 916 -7.52 -9.15 -39.75
N ASP A 917 -8.28 -9.98 -39.03
CA ASP A 917 -9.73 -10.15 -39.22
C ASP A 917 -10.62 -9.50 -38.14
N LEU A 918 -10.07 -9.03 -37.02
CA LEU A 918 -10.83 -8.39 -35.94
C LEU A 918 -11.52 -7.09 -36.37
N THR A 919 -12.86 -7.07 -36.34
CA THR A 919 -13.70 -5.92 -36.71
C THR A 919 -14.29 -5.18 -35.52
N ASP A 920 -14.88 -4.01 -35.76
CA ASP A 920 -15.70 -3.28 -34.79
C ASP A 920 -16.79 -4.15 -34.11
N MET A 921 -17.40 -5.09 -34.83
CA MET A 921 -18.41 -5.98 -34.27
C MET A 921 -17.79 -6.99 -33.30
N GLY A 922 -16.61 -7.52 -33.60
CA GLY A 922 -15.83 -8.36 -32.68
C GLY A 922 -15.43 -7.59 -31.41
N LEU A 923 -14.95 -6.34 -31.55
CA LEU A 923 -14.67 -5.48 -30.38
C LEU A 923 -15.91 -5.26 -29.51
N ILE A 924 -17.08 -5.05 -30.11
CA ILE A 924 -18.35 -4.86 -29.39
C ILE A 924 -18.79 -6.15 -28.69
N ALA A 925 -18.61 -7.32 -29.31
CA ALA A 925 -18.90 -8.61 -28.69
C ALA A 925 -17.97 -8.89 -27.49
N ILE A 926 -16.67 -8.65 -27.63
CA ILE A 926 -15.70 -8.69 -26.51
C ILE A 926 -16.14 -7.76 -25.38
N GLY A 927 -16.52 -6.52 -25.69
CA GLY A 927 -17.00 -5.54 -24.69
C GLY A 927 -18.31 -5.93 -23.99
N ARG A 928 -19.16 -6.77 -24.61
CA ARG A 928 -20.38 -7.32 -23.99
C ARG A 928 -20.09 -8.53 -23.09
N GLY A 929 -19.16 -9.39 -23.51
CA GLY A 929 -18.88 -10.67 -22.85
C GLY A 929 -17.84 -10.57 -21.72
N CYS A 930 -16.70 -9.93 -21.99
CA CYS A 930 -15.59 -9.77 -21.04
C CYS A 930 -15.86 -8.63 -20.04
N SER A 931 -16.98 -8.68 -19.33
CA SER A 931 -17.49 -7.60 -18.46
C SER A 931 -16.59 -7.21 -17.28
N LYS A 932 -15.54 -7.98 -16.97
CA LYS A 932 -14.52 -7.67 -15.94
C LYS A 932 -13.27 -6.96 -16.49
N LEU A 933 -13.19 -6.75 -17.80
CA LEU A 933 -11.97 -6.29 -18.45
C LEU A 933 -11.56 -4.91 -17.93
N SER A 934 -10.38 -4.84 -17.33
CA SER A 934 -9.81 -3.64 -16.71
C SER A 934 -8.62 -3.07 -17.48
N ARG A 935 -8.02 -3.88 -18.36
CA ARG A 935 -6.88 -3.54 -19.19
C ARG A 935 -7.12 -4.09 -20.59
N PHE A 936 -7.01 -3.24 -21.60
CA PHE A 936 -7.16 -3.63 -23.00
C PHE A 936 -5.99 -3.09 -23.83
N GLU A 937 -5.33 -3.96 -24.55
CA GLU A 937 -4.27 -3.61 -25.48
C GLU A 937 -4.64 -4.08 -26.89
N VAL A 938 -4.53 -3.19 -27.87
CA VAL A 938 -4.69 -3.53 -29.28
C VAL A 938 -3.55 -2.96 -30.10
N GLN A 939 -2.91 -3.84 -30.88
CA GLN A 939 -1.79 -3.50 -31.74
C GLN A 939 -2.01 -4.05 -33.15
N GLY A 940 -1.73 -3.26 -34.19
CA GLY A 940 -1.69 -3.76 -35.58
C GLY A 940 -3.02 -4.29 -36.14
N CYS A 941 -4.15 -4.01 -35.48
CA CYS A 941 -5.46 -4.44 -35.94
C CYS A 941 -6.03 -3.37 -36.89
N LYS A 942 -6.16 -3.70 -38.18
CA LYS A 942 -6.51 -2.71 -39.22
C LYS A 942 -8.01 -2.46 -39.38
N ARG A 943 -8.86 -3.45 -39.14
CA ARG A 943 -10.31 -3.38 -39.41
C ARG A 943 -11.13 -2.75 -38.27
N ILE A 944 -10.47 -2.31 -37.20
CA ILE A 944 -11.11 -1.59 -36.10
C ILE A 944 -11.08 -0.08 -36.34
N THR A 945 -12.12 0.63 -35.91
CA THR A 945 -12.30 2.07 -36.09
C THR A 945 -12.60 2.76 -34.76
N GLU A 946 -12.65 4.10 -34.77
CA GLU A 946 -13.09 4.89 -33.61
C GLU A 946 -14.45 4.40 -33.09
N LYS A 947 -15.37 3.99 -33.97
CA LYS A 947 -16.74 3.60 -33.61
C LYS A 947 -16.79 2.32 -32.79
N GLY A 948 -16.09 1.26 -33.20
CA GLY A 948 -16.04 0.00 -32.47
C GLY A 948 -15.38 0.17 -31.11
N LEU A 949 -14.21 0.80 -31.08
CA LEU A 949 -13.45 0.99 -29.84
C LEU A 949 -14.17 1.90 -28.84
N ARG A 950 -14.83 2.98 -29.31
CA ARG A 950 -15.68 3.84 -28.46
C ARG A 950 -16.89 3.11 -27.91
N THR A 951 -17.51 2.24 -28.71
CA THR A 951 -18.65 1.43 -28.24
C THR A 951 -18.22 0.41 -27.19
N MET A 952 -17.06 -0.23 -27.35
CA MET A 952 -16.48 -1.10 -26.33
C MET A 952 -16.15 -0.33 -25.03
N ALA A 953 -15.53 0.85 -25.13
CA ALA A 953 -15.24 1.71 -23.98
C ALA A 953 -16.51 2.14 -23.22
N CYS A 954 -17.63 2.39 -23.93
CA CYS A 954 -18.94 2.62 -23.32
C CYS A 954 -19.46 1.39 -22.54
N LEU A 955 -19.32 0.18 -23.11
CA LEU A 955 -19.77 -1.07 -22.48
C LEU A 955 -18.95 -1.40 -21.22
N LEU A 956 -17.62 -1.22 -21.28
CA LEU A 956 -16.68 -1.51 -20.19
C LEU A 956 -16.43 -0.30 -19.26
N ARG A 957 -17.30 0.72 -19.30
CA ARG A 957 -17.09 2.00 -18.59
C ARG A 957 -16.84 1.87 -17.09
N ASN A 958 -17.37 0.83 -16.46
CA ASN A 958 -17.22 0.61 -15.03
C ASN A 958 -15.90 -0.06 -14.62
N THR A 959 -15.20 -0.73 -15.55
CA THR A 959 -14.04 -1.59 -15.26
C THR A 959 -12.76 -1.16 -15.97
N LEU A 960 -12.84 -0.62 -17.18
CA LEU A 960 -11.67 -0.33 -18.02
C LEU A 960 -10.86 0.89 -17.49
N VAL A 961 -9.60 0.64 -17.13
CA VAL A 961 -8.71 1.59 -16.44
C VAL A 961 -7.35 1.75 -17.16
N LYS A 962 -6.91 0.76 -17.94
CA LYS A 962 -5.70 0.86 -18.78
C LYS A 962 -6.00 0.54 -20.23
N VAL A 963 -5.51 1.37 -21.16
CA VAL A 963 -5.69 1.16 -22.61
C VAL A 963 -4.38 1.37 -23.36
N LYS A 964 -3.98 0.40 -24.21
CA LYS A 964 -2.91 0.53 -25.21
C LYS A 964 -3.51 0.47 -26.61
N ILE A 965 -3.26 1.48 -27.44
CA ILE A 965 -3.63 1.50 -28.87
C ILE A 965 -2.35 1.80 -29.65
N SER A 966 -1.92 0.90 -30.54
CA SER A 966 -0.72 1.10 -31.35
C SER A 966 -0.86 0.46 -32.74
N CYS A 967 -0.19 1.00 -33.75
CA CYS A 967 -0.12 0.48 -35.13
C CYS A 967 -1.49 0.23 -35.80
N CYS A 968 -2.58 0.83 -35.30
CA CYS A 968 -3.93 0.60 -35.82
C CYS A 968 -4.25 1.64 -36.91
N LYS A 969 -4.15 1.25 -38.18
CA LYS A 969 -4.18 2.16 -39.34
C LYS A 969 -5.37 3.15 -39.38
N ASN A 970 -6.54 2.74 -38.90
CA ASN A 970 -7.77 3.55 -38.87
C ASN A 970 -7.98 4.31 -37.54
N LEU A 971 -6.96 4.37 -36.68
CA LEU A 971 -6.95 5.06 -35.39
C LEU A 971 -5.70 5.95 -35.29
N ASP A 972 -5.81 7.17 -35.80
CA ASP A 972 -4.84 8.23 -35.50
C ASP A 972 -4.88 8.63 -34.01
N ALA A 973 -3.98 9.51 -33.58
CA ALA A 973 -3.89 9.91 -32.17
C ALA A 973 -5.17 10.60 -31.66
N ALA A 974 -5.82 11.44 -32.48
CA ALA A 974 -7.04 12.14 -32.11
C ALA A 974 -8.25 11.19 -32.09
N ALA A 975 -8.35 10.27 -33.05
CA ALA A 975 -9.35 9.19 -33.08
C ALA A 975 -9.21 8.26 -31.88
N SER A 976 -7.97 7.90 -31.51
CA SER A 976 -7.66 7.12 -30.32
C SER A 976 -8.18 7.81 -29.05
N LEU A 977 -7.88 9.11 -28.88
CA LEU A 977 -8.36 9.91 -27.74
C LEU A 977 -9.89 10.07 -27.72
N ARG A 978 -10.53 10.28 -28.87
CA ARG A 978 -12.01 10.31 -28.97
C ARG A 978 -12.64 8.96 -28.64
N SER A 979 -12.00 7.86 -28.98
CA SER A 979 -12.51 6.51 -28.71
C SER A 979 -12.56 6.19 -27.20
N VAL A 980 -11.57 6.64 -26.42
CA VAL A 980 -11.52 6.44 -24.96
C VAL A 980 -12.22 7.55 -24.16
N GLU A 981 -12.83 8.55 -24.81
CA GLU A 981 -13.61 9.61 -24.15
C GLU A 981 -14.64 9.08 -23.11
N PRO A 982 -15.41 7.98 -23.37
CA PRO A 982 -16.40 7.47 -22.41
C PRO A 982 -15.84 7.06 -21.04
N ILE A 983 -14.53 6.85 -20.95
CA ILE A 983 -13.80 6.41 -19.75
C ILE A 983 -12.74 7.41 -19.26
N ARG A 984 -12.71 8.64 -19.80
CA ARG A 984 -11.71 9.67 -19.47
C ARG A 984 -11.63 10.01 -17.97
N ASP A 985 -12.74 9.85 -17.24
CA ASP A 985 -12.84 10.09 -15.79
C ASP A 985 -12.27 8.94 -14.94
N ARG A 986 -11.89 7.83 -15.58
CA ARG A 986 -11.51 6.55 -14.95
C ARG A 986 -10.15 6.02 -15.35
N ILE A 987 -9.74 6.26 -16.60
CA ILE A 987 -8.46 5.79 -17.14
C ILE A 987 -7.28 6.33 -16.34
N GLN A 988 -6.37 5.43 -15.94
CA GLN A 988 -5.17 5.75 -15.17
C GLN A 988 -3.88 5.61 -16.00
N TRP A 989 -3.92 4.76 -17.02
CA TRP A 989 -2.79 4.43 -17.87
C TRP A 989 -3.26 4.45 -19.32
N LEU A 990 -2.63 5.25 -20.16
CA LEU A 990 -2.93 5.34 -21.59
C LEU A 990 -1.64 5.19 -22.39
N HIS A 991 -1.70 4.44 -23.47
CA HIS A 991 -0.70 4.46 -24.52
C HIS A 991 -1.35 4.66 -25.88
N ILE A 992 -0.80 5.60 -26.66
CA ILE A 992 -1.18 5.89 -28.04
C ILE A 992 0.05 6.13 -28.91
N ASP A 993 -0.05 5.77 -30.18
CA ASP A 993 0.84 6.27 -31.22
C ASP A 993 0.48 7.72 -31.57
N CYS A 994 1.48 8.59 -31.71
CA CYS A 994 1.32 9.94 -32.24
C CYS A 994 1.40 9.91 -33.78
N VAL A 995 0.24 9.91 -34.44
CA VAL A 995 0.10 10.13 -35.89
C VAL A 995 -0.92 11.24 -36.10
N TRP A 996 -0.57 12.22 -36.92
CA TRP A 996 -1.34 13.45 -37.12
C TRP A 996 -1.90 13.54 -38.55
N ASN A 997 -2.78 12.61 -38.90
CA ASN A 997 -3.41 12.59 -40.23
C ASN A 997 -4.32 13.83 -40.43
N GLY A 998 -4.06 14.62 -41.47
CA GLY A 998 -4.94 15.73 -41.89
C GLY A 998 -4.74 17.05 -41.14
N TRP A 999 -3.54 17.32 -40.61
CA TRP A 999 -3.20 18.58 -39.91
C TRP A 999 -2.35 19.56 -40.75
N GLU A 1000 -2.00 19.21 -41.99
CA GLU A 1000 -1.38 20.16 -42.92
C GLU A 1000 -2.41 21.20 -43.40
N GLU A 1001 -1.96 22.46 -43.54
CA GLU A 1001 -2.75 23.66 -43.90
C GLU A 1001 -3.55 24.39 -42.79
N ILE A 1002 -2.96 24.59 -41.60
CA ILE A 1002 -3.27 25.78 -40.76
C ILE A 1002 -1.97 26.55 -40.48
N GLY A 1003 -1.40 27.14 -41.53
CA GLY A 1003 -0.05 27.71 -41.47
C GLY A 1003 0.29 28.76 -42.52
N ASN A 1004 -0.65 29.66 -42.88
CA ASN A 1004 -0.38 31.02 -43.38
C ASN A 1004 -1.68 31.75 -43.81
N SER A 1005 -2.34 32.47 -42.90
CA SER A 1005 -3.07 33.75 -43.18
C SER A 1005 -3.76 34.29 -41.91
N GLU A 1006 -4.11 35.58 -41.95
CA GLU A 1006 -4.79 36.35 -40.91
C GLU A 1006 -6.22 35.84 -40.59
N PRO A 1007 -6.82 36.20 -39.43
CA PRO A 1007 -8.00 35.50 -38.92
C PRO A 1007 -9.27 35.77 -39.74
N VAL A 1008 -9.71 34.77 -40.49
CA VAL A 1008 -11.00 34.74 -41.20
C VAL A 1008 -11.88 33.64 -40.60
N GLY A 1009 -13.18 33.94 -40.47
CA GLY A 1009 -14.10 33.18 -39.62
C GLY A 1009 -14.40 31.74 -40.06
N LEU A 1010 -14.78 30.93 -39.07
CA LEU A 1010 -15.18 29.53 -39.20
C LEU A 1010 -16.41 29.36 -40.12
N SER A 1011 -16.16 29.02 -41.39
CA SER A 1011 -17.20 28.52 -42.30
C SER A 1011 -17.32 26.99 -42.18
N PHE A 1012 -18.51 26.56 -41.80
CA PHE A 1012 -18.98 25.17 -41.74
C PHE A 1012 -18.57 24.31 -42.94
N TRP A 1013 -18.12 23.08 -42.68
CA TRP A 1013 -18.27 21.98 -43.63
C TRP A 1013 -19.56 21.23 -43.34
N HIS A 1014 -20.55 21.45 -44.20
CA HIS A 1014 -21.81 20.73 -44.23
C HIS A 1014 -21.72 19.74 -45.41
N ASN A 1015 -21.92 18.44 -45.19
CA ASN A 1015 -22.44 17.59 -46.26
C ASN A 1015 -23.13 16.32 -45.75
N GLN A 1016 -24.44 16.32 -45.97
CA GLN A 1016 -25.28 15.18 -46.39
C GLN A 1016 -25.20 13.89 -45.57
N VAL A 1017 -26.15 13.80 -44.61
CA VAL A 1017 -26.67 12.52 -44.11
C VAL A 1017 -27.82 12.09 -45.02
N GLU A 1018 -27.69 10.97 -45.72
CA GLU A 1018 -28.83 10.23 -46.24
C GLU A 1018 -29.42 9.35 -45.12
N GLU A 1019 -30.75 9.24 -45.08
CA GLU A 1019 -31.46 8.41 -44.10
C GLU A 1019 -31.36 6.91 -44.42
N PRO A 1020 -31.26 6.05 -43.39
CA PRO A 1020 -31.76 4.69 -43.47
C PRO A 1020 -33.05 4.58 -42.65
N SER A 1021 -34.18 4.85 -43.30
CA SER A 1021 -35.51 4.54 -42.78
C SER A 1021 -35.80 3.02 -42.81
N SER A 1022 -36.61 2.55 -41.87
CA SER A 1022 -37.34 1.26 -41.86
C SER A 1022 -36.53 -0.05 -41.97
N LEU A 1023 -36.28 -0.70 -40.82
CA LEU A 1023 -36.16 -2.17 -40.77
C LEU A 1023 -36.58 -2.79 -39.42
N PHE A 1024 -37.73 -2.39 -38.86
CA PHE A 1024 -38.43 -3.14 -37.80
C PHE A 1024 -39.93 -2.85 -37.80
N SER A 1025 -40.70 -3.56 -38.64
CA SER A 1025 -42.18 -3.60 -38.58
C SER A 1025 -42.75 -4.82 -39.32
N LEU A 1026 -42.84 -5.95 -38.61
CA LEU A 1026 -43.74 -7.09 -38.85
C LEU A 1026 -43.78 -7.85 -37.51
N MET A 1027 -44.83 -7.66 -36.69
CA MET A 1027 -45.99 -8.57 -36.57
C MET A 1027 -45.61 -10.04 -36.35
N GLY A 1028 -45.98 -10.71 -35.25
CA GLY A 1028 -46.70 -10.28 -34.04
C GLY A 1028 -47.33 -11.49 -33.30
N SER A 1029 -47.61 -11.35 -31.99
CA SER A 1029 -48.45 -12.23 -31.11
C SER A 1029 -48.13 -13.75 -31.06
N GLU A 1030 -48.09 -14.47 -29.95
CA GLU A 1030 -48.48 -14.26 -28.53
C GLU A 1030 -47.27 -14.76 -27.64
N TYR A 1031 -47.22 -14.81 -26.29
CA TYR A 1031 -48.16 -14.63 -25.18
C TYR A 1031 -47.45 -13.92 -23.98
N ASP A 1032 -48.08 -13.98 -22.80
CA ASP A 1032 -47.66 -13.54 -21.46
C ASP A 1032 -46.40 -14.22 -20.84
N HIS A 1033 -45.76 -13.76 -19.75
CA HIS A 1033 -46.17 -12.81 -18.69
C HIS A 1033 -44.95 -12.07 -18.05
N GLU A 1034 -45.18 -10.85 -17.52
CA GLU A 1034 -44.41 -10.11 -16.47
C GLU A 1034 -42.85 -10.07 -16.39
N MET A 1035 -42.27 -8.88 -16.66
CA MET A 1035 -41.45 -8.19 -15.64
C MET A 1035 -41.37 -6.65 -15.85
N ARG A 1036 -41.21 -5.90 -14.76
CA ARG A 1036 -41.50 -4.45 -14.69
C ARG A 1036 -40.37 -3.54 -15.17
N ARG A 1037 -40.67 -2.63 -16.10
CA ARG A 1037 -39.82 -1.48 -16.46
C ARG A 1037 -39.78 -0.41 -15.34
N LYS A 1038 -38.60 0.07 -14.97
CA LYS A 1038 -38.42 1.43 -14.41
C LYS A 1038 -37.64 2.28 -15.42
N LYS A 1039 -38.34 3.18 -16.11
CA LYS A 1039 -37.73 4.24 -16.94
C LYS A 1039 -37.30 5.39 -16.02
N CYS A 1040 -36.06 5.86 -16.12
CA CYS A 1040 -35.71 7.20 -15.63
C CYS A 1040 -36.35 8.24 -16.56
N LYS A 1041 -37.24 9.07 -16.01
CA LYS A 1041 -37.87 10.19 -16.74
C LYS A 1041 -36.97 11.43 -16.67
N TYR A 1042 -36.84 12.11 -17.81
CA TYR A 1042 -36.70 13.57 -17.80
C TYR A 1042 -38.02 14.19 -17.34
N SER A 1043 -37.96 15.26 -16.55
CA SER A 1043 -39.04 16.26 -16.45
C SER A 1043 -38.41 17.62 -16.19
N SER A 1044 -38.73 18.58 -17.04
CA SER A 1044 -38.47 20.00 -16.87
C SER A 1044 -39.54 20.65 -16.01
N ASP A 1045 -39.18 21.70 -15.27
CA ASP A 1045 -40.07 22.79 -14.86
C ASP A 1045 -39.30 24.11 -14.94
N VAL A 1046 -40.02 25.24 -15.06
CA VAL A 1046 -39.55 26.50 -15.68
C VAL A 1046 -39.63 27.70 -14.72
N SER A 1047 -38.96 28.80 -15.09
CA SER A 1047 -38.86 30.16 -14.49
C SER A 1047 -37.63 30.37 -13.58
N ASP A 1048 -36.87 31.47 -13.66
CA ASP A 1048 -36.98 32.66 -14.53
C ASP A 1048 -35.60 33.34 -14.71
N GLY A 1049 -35.42 34.21 -15.73
CA GLY A 1049 -34.26 35.13 -15.81
C GLY A 1049 -33.32 34.98 -17.02
N TYR A 1050 -33.45 35.88 -18.00
CA TYR A 1050 -32.62 35.97 -19.21
C TYR A 1050 -31.19 36.51 -18.95
N ILE A 1051 -30.16 35.77 -19.36
CA ILE A 1051 -28.97 36.31 -20.07
C ILE A 1051 -28.56 35.29 -21.15
N LEU A 1052 -28.24 35.75 -22.37
CA LEU A 1052 -27.70 34.89 -23.43
C LEU A 1052 -26.23 34.55 -23.15
N GLU A 1053 -25.87 33.26 -23.18
CA GLU A 1053 -24.49 32.83 -23.44
C GLU A 1053 -24.41 31.73 -24.50
N ASN A 1054 -23.24 31.65 -25.12
CA ASN A 1054 -23.03 31.14 -26.47
C ASN A 1054 -22.53 29.67 -26.48
N ASN A 1055 -22.56 29.02 -27.65
CA ASN A 1055 -22.24 27.59 -27.78
C ASN A 1055 -20.79 27.23 -27.36
N GLY A 1056 -20.69 26.43 -26.30
CA GLY A 1056 -19.83 25.23 -26.19
C GLY A 1056 -18.37 25.27 -26.65
N PHE A 1057 -17.45 25.60 -25.74
CA PHE A 1057 -16.10 25.02 -25.70
C PHE A 1057 -15.50 25.08 -24.28
N TRP A 1058 -15.83 24.12 -23.41
CA TRP A 1058 -15.29 24.04 -22.04
C TRP A 1058 -14.54 22.72 -21.80
N CYS A 1059 -13.26 22.89 -21.52
CA CYS A 1059 -12.21 21.92 -21.17
C CYS A 1059 -12.66 20.53 -20.68
N LYS A 1060 -12.32 19.47 -21.43
CA LYS A 1060 -12.49 18.07 -21.01
C LYS A 1060 -11.28 17.64 -20.17
N LYS A 1061 -11.54 17.24 -18.92
CA LYS A 1061 -10.51 16.91 -17.91
C LYS A 1061 -10.27 15.40 -17.80
N TRP A 1062 -9.01 15.00 -17.63
CA TRP A 1062 -8.57 13.62 -17.42
C TRP A 1062 -8.21 13.40 -15.94
N ASP A 1063 -9.24 13.31 -15.10
CA ASP A 1063 -9.12 13.36 -13.64
C ASP A 1063 -8.25 12.27 -13.00
N ARG A 1064 -8.07 11.12 -13.65
CA ARG A 1064 -7.36 9.96 -13.07
C ARG A 1064 -6.14 9.49 -13.86
N LEU A 1065 -5.82 10.11 -15.00
CA LEU A 1065 -4.69 9.70 -15.82
C LEU A 1065 -3.37 10.02 -15.10
N GLN A 1066 -2.60 8.98 -14.76
CA GLN A 1066 -1.35 9.06 -13.99
C GLN A 1066 -0.11 8.71 -14.82
N TYR A 1067 -0.27 7.82 -15.80
CA TYR A 1067 0.80 7.39 -16.70
C TYR A 1067 0.35 7.53 -18.15
N LEU A 1068 1.20 8.15 -18.97
CA LEU A 1068 1.01 8.28 -20.41
C LEU A 1068 2.23 7.73 -21.16
N SER A 1069 2.01 6.88 -22.16
CA SER A 1069 3.07 6.46 -23.09
C SER A 1069 2.74 6.86 -24.52
N LEU A 1070 3.74 7.41 -25.21
CA LEU A 1070 3.62 7.97 -26.54
C LEU A 1070 4.70 7.38 -27.42
N TRP A 1071 4.33 6.82 -28.57
CA TRP A 1071 5.27 6.40 -29.62
C TRP A 1071 5.20 7.38 -30.79
N ILE A 1072 6.35 7.97 -31.13
CA ILE A 1072 6.44 9.13 -32.02
C ILE A 1072 7.48 8.86 -33.10
N GLY A 1073 7.12 9.04 -34.37
CA GLY A 1073 8.07 8.93 -35.47
C GLY A 1073 9.01 10.14 -35.53
N VAL A 1074 10.23 9.97 -36.04
CA VAL A 1074 11.20 11.08 -36.26
C VAL A 1074 10.66 12.25 -37.11
N SER A 1075 9.60 12.04 -37.91
CA SER A 1075 8.90 13.10 -38.68
C SER A 1075 7.85 13.87 -37.89
N GLU A 1076 7.41 13.34 -36.75
CA GLU A 1076 6.25 13.84 -36.02
C GLU A 1076 6.66 14.74 -34.86
N LEU A 1077 5.79 15.69 -34.51
CA LEU A 1077 5.98 16.61 -33.39
C LEU A 1077 5.14 16.21 -32.18
N LEU A 1078 5.57 16.60 -30.99
CA LEU A 1078 4.83 16.42 -29.75
C LEU A 1078 3.79 17.53 -29.51
N THR A 1079 4.02 18.73 -30.06
CA THR A 1079 3.18 19.92 -29.89
C THR A 1079 1.68 19.71 -30.18
N PRO A 1080 1.26 18.91 -31.19
CA PRO A 1080 -0.14 18.51 -31.39
C PRO A 1080 -0.89 17.90 -30.20
N LEU A 1081 -0.21 17.22 -29.28
CA LEU A 1081 -0.82 16.32 -28.29
C LEU A 1081 -1.89 17.00 -27.41
N ALA A 1082 -1.62 18.24 -26.99
CA ALA A 1082 -2.54 18.99 -26.14
C ALA A 1082 -3.84 19.33 -26.90
N ALA A 1083 -3.73 19.80 -28.14
CA ALA A 1083 -4.88 20.14 -28.99
C ALA A 1083 -5.68 18.90 -29.43
N ALA A 1084 -5.02 17.74 -29.57
CA ALA A 1084 -5.66 16.47 -29.90
C ALA A 1084 -6.59 15.92 -28.80
N GLY A 1085 -6.49 16.42 -27.56
CA GLY A 1085 -7.44 16.11 -26.48
C GLY A 1085 -6.85 16.00 -25.07
N LEU A 1086 -5.52 16.05 -24.91
CA LEU A 1086 -4.84 15.88 -23.62
C LEU A 1086 -4.51 17.20 -22.90
N LEU A 1087 -5.17 18.31 -23.25
CA LEU A 1087 -4.91 19.65 -22.67
C LEU A 1087 -5.02 19.75 -21.13
N ASN A 1088 -5.75 18.85 -20.45
CA ASN A 1088 -5.98 18.96 -19.00
C ASN A 1088 -5.87 17.61 -18.29
N CYS A 1089 -4.63 17.26 -17.93
CA CYS A 1089 -4.26 16.04 -17.21
C CYS A 1089 -3.60 16.41 -15.87
N PRO A 1090 -4.37 16.83 -14.84
CA PRO A 1090 -3.82 17.43 -13.61
C PRO A 1090 -3.12 16.42 -12.70
N ASN A 1091 -3.38 15.13 -12.90
CA ASN A 1091 -2.83 14.02 -12.11
C ASN A 1091 -1.81 13.16 -12.88
N LEU A 1092 -1.33 13.63 -14.04
CA LEU A 1092 -0.29 12.94 -14.80
C LEU A 1092 1.04 13.07 -14.04
N GLU A 1093 1.61 11.93 -13.63
CA GLU A 1093 2.81 11.86 -12.79
C GLU A 1093 4.03 11.35 -13.56
N GLU A 1094 3.83 10.42 -14.51
CA GLU A 1094 4.88 9.80 -15.33
C GLU A 1094 4.53 9.79 -16.83
N ILE A 1095 5.52 10.09 -17.68
CA ILE A 1095 5.41 9.97 -19.14
C ILE A 1095 6.54 9.12 -19.73
N ARG A 1096 6.23 8.19 -20.64
CA ARG A 1096 7.20 7.45 -21.47
C ARG A 1096 7.05 7.85 -22.93
N ILE A 1097 8.00 8.61 -23.47
CA ILE A 1097 8.06 8.96 -24.88
C ILE A 1097 9.11 8.08 -25.55
N LYS A 1098 8.71 7.34 -26.59
CA LYS A 1098 9.63 6.62 -27.48
C LYS A 1098 9.68 7.33 -28.82
N VAL A 1099 10.89 7.58 -29.32
CA VAL A 1099 11.14 8.19 -30.63
C VAL A 1099 11.83 7.19 -31.54
N GLU A 1100 11.24 6.94 -32.71
CA GLU A 1100 11.66 5.86 -33.61
C GLU A 1100 11.78 6.31 -35.06
N GLY A 1101 12.78 5.77 -35.76
CA GLY A 1101 12.95 5.93 -37.21
C GLY A 1101 14.36 6.29 -37.64
N ASP A 1102 14.58 6.24 -38.96
CA ASP A 1102 15.86 6.63 -39.56
C ASP A 1102 15.88 8.14 -39.84
N CYS A 1103 16.82 8.85 -39.19
CA CYS A 1103 17.11 10.26 -39.43
C CYS A 1103 17.98 10.47 -40.67
N ARG A 1104 18.70 9.43 -41.14
CA ARG A 1104 19.63 9.55 -42.26
C ARG A 1104 18.85 9.80 -43.54
N GLY A 1105 19.35 10.71 -44.38
CA GLY A 1105 18.63 11.15 -45.59
C GLY A 1105 17.48 12.14 -45.35
N ARG A 1106 17.09 12.42 -44.10
CA ARG A 1106 16.08 13.46 -43.81
C ARG A 1106 16.71 14.86 -43.82
N SER A 1107 15.96 15.84 -44.32
CA SER A 1107 16.29 17.26 -44.20
C SER A 1107 16.13 17.73 -42.75
N LYS A 1108 16.78 18.85 -42.43
CA LYS A 1108 16.60 19.56 -41.15
C LYS A 1108 15.11 19.89 -40.91
N PRO A 1109 14.53 19.60 -39.73
CA PRO A 1109 13.16 20.00 -39.39
C PRO A 1109 12.93 21.50 -39.57
N SER A 1110 11.72 21.86 -40.02
CA SER A 1110 11.25 23.25 -40.13
C SER A 1110 11.09 23.91 -38.76
N GLU A 1111 10.60 23.14 -37.77
CA GLU A 1111 10.50 23.58 -36.38
C GLU A 1111 11.83 23.54 -35.63
N ARG A 1112 11.94 24.36 -34.57
CA ARG A 1112 13.16 24.52 -33.78
C ARG A 1112 13.28 23.54 -32.60
N ALA A 1113 12.23 22.79 -32.29
CA ALA A 1113 12.15 21.91 -31.14
C ALA A 1113 11.17 20.77 -31.40
N PHE A 1114 11.36 19.62 -30.74
CA PHE A 1114 10.42 18.51 -30.76
C PHE A 1114 9.11 18.80 -30.01
N GLY A 1115 9.16 19.72 -29.03
CA GLY A 1115 7.98 20.20 -28.29
C GLY A 1115 7.90 19.79 -26.83
N LEU A 1116 8.99 19.38 -26.17
CA LEU A 1116 8.94 18.96 -24.75
C LEU A 1116 8.38 20.04 -23.81
N SER A 1117 8.60 21.32 -24.10
CA SER A 1117 8.01 22.45 -23.35
C SER A 1117 6.48 22.43 -23.30
N SER A 1118 5.80 21.82 -24.28
CA SER A 1118 4.33 21.61 -24.24
C SER A 1118 3.89 20.72 -23.07
N LEU A 1119 4.77 19.91 -22.51
CA LEU A 1119 4.48 19.08 -21.33
C LEU A 1119 4.47 19.90 -20.01
N ALA A 1120 4.98 21.13 -20.01
CA ALA A 1120 5.01 22.00 -18.82
C ALA A 1120 3.60 22.37 -18.32
N LEU A 1121 2.57 22.17 -19.13
CA LEU A 1121 1.16 22.36 -18.73
C LEU A 1121 0.64 21.26 -17.77
N TYR A 1122 1.40 20.17 -17.55
CA TYR A 1122 1.03 19.10 -16.61
C TYR A 1122 1.64 19.34 -15.21
N PRO A 1123 0.86 19.81 -14.22
CA PRO A 1123 1.41 20.35 -12.97
C PRO A 1123 2.01 19.31 -12.02
N ARG A 1124 1.79 18.01 -12.25
CA ARG A 1124 2.28 16.89 -11.43
C ARG A 1124 3.30 16.00 -12.13
N LEU A 1125 3.66 16.30 -13.39
CA LEU A 1125 4.61 15.50 -14.16
C LEU A 1125 5.99 15.56 -13.51
N SER A 1126 6.43 14.45 -12.92
CA SER A 1126 7.64 14.40 -12.08
C SER A 1126 8.62 13.29 -12.48
N LYS A 1127 8.21 12.35 -13.33
CA LYS A 1127 9.06 11.31 -13.91
C LYS A 1127 8.91 11.26 -15.43
N MET A 1128 10.02 11.12 -16.14
CA MET A 1128 10.04 10.98 -17.58
C MET A 1128 10.96 9.83 -18.00
N GLN A 1129 10.51 9.04 -18.98
CA GLN A 1129 11.36 8.13 -19.74
C GLN A 1129 11.38 8.67 -21.19
N LEU A 1130 12.54 9.09 -21.68
CA LEU A 1130 12.73 9.56 -23.05
C LEU A 1130 13.63 8.58 -23.79
N ASP A 1131 13.01 7.69 -24.55
CA ASP A 1131 13.64 6.57 -25.22
C ASP A 1131 13.85 6.91 -26.71
N CYS A 1132 15.06 7.36 -27.07
CA CYS A 1132 15.46 7.57 -28.46
C CYS A 1132 16.28 6.41 -29.01
N SER A 1133 16.33 5.25 -28.34
CA SER A 1133 17.26 4.15 -28.69
C SER A 1133 17.07 3.60 -30.10
N GLU A 1134 15.84 3.60 -30.62
CA GLU A 1134 15.49 3.16 -31.98
C GLU A 1134 15.49 4.31 -33.02
N THR A 1135 16.03 5.48 -32.64
CA THR A 1135 16.34 6.56 -33.57
C THR A 1135 17.76 6.37 -34.12
N ILE A 1136 17.87 6.31 -35.45
CA ILE A 1136 19.13 6.01 -36.16
C ILE A 1136 19.65 7.27 -36.87
N GLY A 1137 20.93 7.61 -36.72
CA GLY A 1137 21.55 8.77 -37.38
C GLY A 1137 23.06 8.62 -37.61
N TYR A 1138 23.73 9.72 -37.95
CA TYR A 1138 25.19 9.78 -38.12
C TYR A 1138 25.87 10.32 -36.85
N ALA A 1139 26.79 9.57 -36.24
CA ALA A 1139 27.40 9.94 -34.96
C ALA A 1139 28.41 11.10 -35.03
N LEU A 1140 29.17 11.23 -36.13
CA LEU A 1140 30.32 12.16 -36.21
C LEU A 1140 30.19 13.23 -37.30
N THR A 1141 29.89 12.85 -38.53
CA THR A 1141 29.86 13.77 -39.67
C THR A 1141 28.74 13.38 -40.64
N ALA A 1142 27.67 14.18 -40.69
CA ALA A 1142 26.58 13.97 -41.64
C ALA A 1142 26.92 14.52 -43.05
N PRO A 1143 26.32 13.98 -44.14
CA PRO A 1143 26.40 14.58 -45.46
C PRO A 1143 25.83 16.01 -45.49
N SER A 1144 26.33 16.84 -46.43
CA SER A 1144 25.89 18.24 -46.55
C SER A 1144 24.37 18.36 -46.70
N GLY A 1145 23.74 19.19 -45.85
CA GLY A 1145 22.28 19.37 -45.79
C GLY A 1145 21.55 18.46 -44.80
N GLN A 1146 22.23 17.49 -44.18
CA GLN A 1146 21.67 16.59 -43.16
C GLN A 1146 22.20 16.93 -41.75
N MET A 1147 21.58 16.35 -40.72
CA MET A 1147 21.95 16.55 -39.31
C MET A 1147 22.66 15.31 -38.75
N ASP A 1148 23.71 15.54 -37.96
CA ASP A 1148 24.30 14.52 -37.08
C ASP A 1148 23.43 14.28 -35.83
N LEU A 1149 23.74 13.22 -35.08
CA LEU A 1149 23.01 12.84 -33.87
C LEU A 1149 23.03 13.92 -32.78
N SER A 1150 24.07 14.75 -32.67
CA SER A 1150 24.11 15.81 -31.64
C SER A 1150 23.10 16.93 -31.90
N LEU A 1151 22.82 17.20 -33.18
CA LEU A 1151 21.78 18.13 -33.60
C LEU A 1151 20.37 17.54 -33.41
N TRP A 1152 20.20 16.22 -33.55
CA TRP A 1152 18.95 15.52 -33.25
C TRP A 1152 18.67 15.42 -31.75
N GLU A 1153 19.65 15.04 -30.92
CA GLU A 1153 19.52 15.08 -29.46
C GLU A 1153 19.16 16.49 -28.97
N ARG A 1154 19.81 17.52 -29.54
CA ARG A 1154 19.45 18.92 -29.27
C ARG A 1154 18.00 19.24 -29.64
N PHE A 1155 17.49 18.71 -30.75
CA PHE A 1155 16.10 18.92 -31.18
C PHE A 1155 15.10 18.23 -30.24
N PHE A 1156 15.38 16.98 -29.85
CA PHE A 1156 14.52 16.20 -28.94
C PHE A 1156 14.50 16.76 -27.51
N LEU A 1157 15.66 17.14 -26.96
CA LEU A 1157 15.78 17.65 -25.59
C LEU A 1157 15.44 19.15 -25.45
N ASN A 1158 15.17 19.88 -26.54
CA ASN A 1158 14.90 21.31 -26.48
C ASN A 1158 13.65 21.61 -25.64
N GLY A 1159 13.78 22.45 -24.61
CA GLY A 1159 12.72 22.77 -23.66
C GLY A 1159 12.61 21.82 -22.45
N ILE A 1160 13.48 20.81 -22.30
CA ILE A 1160 13.41 19.88 -21.16
C ILE A 1160 13.62 20.57 -19.80
N GLY A 1161 14.43 21.64 -19.74
CA GLY A 1161 14.66 22.45 -18.54
C GLY A 1161 13.44 23.23 -18.04
N GLU A 1162 12.37 23.36 -18.85
CA GLU A 1162 11.10 23.95 -18.43
C GLU A 1162 10.24 22.98 -17.59
N LEU A 1163 10.61 21.69 -17.57
CA LEU A 1163 9.86 20.64 -16.88
C LEU A 1163 10.34 20.40 -15.45
N ARG A 1164 9.39 20.26 -14.51
CA ARG A 1164 9.66 19.98 -13.09
C ARG A 1164 9.94 18.50 -12.81
N LEU A 1165 10.87 17.95 -13.58
CA LEU A 1165 11.24 16.54 -13.48
C LEU A 1165 12.14 16.28 -12.28
N SER A 1166 11.81 15.22 -11.55
CA SER A 1166 12.57 14.72 -10.40
C SER A 1166 13.33 13.42 -10.71
N GLU A 1167 12.94 12.72 -11.76
CA GLU A 1167 13.51 11.45 -12.22
C GLU A 1167 13.43 11.39 -13.75
N LEU A 1168 14.57 11.16 -14.39
CA LEU A 1168 14.68 11.04 -15.84
C LEU A 1168 15.52 9.81 -16.20
N ASP A 1169 14.95 8.91 -16.97
CA ASP A 1169 15.66 7.86 -17.69
C ASP A 1169 15.74 8.30 -19.17
N TYR A 1170 16.95 8.35 -19.74
CA TYR A 1170 17.21 8.81 -21.11
C TYR A 1170 18.01 7.78 -21.90
N TRP A 1171 17.52 7.38 -23.07
CA TRP A 1171 18.24 6.51 -24.01
C TRP A 1171 18.72 7.35 -25.20
N PRO A 1172 20.03 7.60 -25.35
CA PRO A 1172 20.55 8.33 -26.50
C PRO A 1172 20.27 7.58 -27.82
N PRO A 1173 20.13 8.31 -28.94
CA PRO A 1173 20.02 7.70 -30.27
C PRO A 1173 21.31 6.99 -30.68
N GLN A 1174 21.22 6.08 -31.64
CA GLN A 1174 22.32 5.21 -32.04
C GLN A 1174 22.74 5.41 -33.51
N ASP A 1175 24.03 5.17 -33.79
CA ASP A 1175 24.52 4.97 -35.15
C ASP A 1175 24.66 3.45 -35.37
N ARG A 1176 24.24 2.94 -36.52
CA ARG A 1176 24.31 1.49 -36.78
C ARG A 1176 25.75 0.99 -36.93
N ASP A 1177 26.68 1.88 -37.28
CA ASP A 1177 28.08 1.53 -37.50
C ASP A 1177 28.92 1.62 -36.20
N VAL A 1178 28.32 2.07 -35.08
CA VAL A 1178 28.99 2.29 -33.79
C VAL A 1178 28.17 1.68 -32.65
N ASN A 1179 28.71 0.67 -31.96
CA ASN A 1179 28.01 -0.03 -30.85
C ASN A 1179 27.86 0.78 -29.54
N HIS A 1180 28.07 2.10 -29.58
CA HIS A 1180 28.01 2.99 -28.42
C HIS A 1180 26.88 4.01 -28.58
N ARG A 1181 26.06 4.16 -27.54
CA ARG A 1181 25.02 5.19 -27.43
C ARG A 1181 25.54 6.32 -26.55
N SER A 1182 26.12 7.34 -27.16
CA SER A 1182 26.95 8.32 -26.44
C SER A 1182 26.26 9.68 -26.33
N LEU A 1183 26.04 10.14 -25.09
CA LEU A 1183 25.44 11.45 -24.80
C LEU A 1183 26.31 12.58 -25.38
N SER A 1184 25.75 13.40 -26.28
CA SER A 1184 26.48 14.55 -26.84
C SER A 1184 26.58 15.74 -25.89
N LEU A 1185 27.47 16.68 -26.23
CA LEU A 1185 27.65 17.94 -25.48
C LEU A 1185 26.37 18.80 -25.43
N PRO A 1186 25.60 18.99 -26.53
CA PRO A 1186 24.30 19.68 -26.45
C PRO A 1186 23.32 19.01 -25.48
N ALA A 1187 23.24 17.67 -25.50
CA ALA A 1187 22.38 16.91 -24.60
C ALA A 1187 22.77 17.09 -23.14
N ALA A 1188 24.06 16.95 -22.81
CA ALA A 1188 24.58 17.19 -21.46
C ALA A 1188 24.36 18.64 -20.97
N GLY A 1189 24.39 19.62 -21.89
CA GLY A 1189 24.06 21.00 -21.60
C GLY A 1189 22.58 21.19 -21.20
N LEU A 1190 21.66 20.70 -22.03
CA LEU A 1190 20.21 20.79 -21.80
C LEU A 1190 19.77 20.01 -20.55
N LEU A 1191 20.33 18.82 -20.33
CA LEU A 1191 20.05 18.03 -19.12
C LEU A 1191 20.48 18.77 -17.84
N ALA A 1192 21.54 19.58 -17.88
CA ALA A 1192 22.00 20.38 -16.75
C ALA A 1192 21.08 21.58 -16.41
N GLU A 1193 20.12 21.91 -17.28
CA GLU A 1193 19.08 22.93 -17.03
C GLU A 1193 17.92 22.39 -16.19
N CYS A 1194 17.78 21.06 -16.05
CA CYS A 1194 16.73 20.42 -15.25
C CYS A 1194 17.02 20.49 -13.73
N LEU A 1195 16.86 21.67 -13.14
CA LEU A 1195 17.29 21.99 -11.76
C LEU A 1195 16.66 21.13 -10.65
N GLU A 1196 15.47 20.56 -10.89
CA GLU A 1196 14.74 19.75 -9.91
C GLU A 1196 15.10 18.24 -9.93
N LEU A 1197 15.95 17.79 -10.86
CA LEU A 1197 16.30 16.37 -10.97
C LEU A 1197 17.00 15.83 -9.72
N ARG A 1198 16.45 14.76 -9.17
CA ARG A 1198 17.02 13.97 -8.07
C ARG A 1198 17.72 12.71 -8.59
N LYS A 1199 17.19 12.11 -9.66
CA LYS A 1199 17.77 10.94 -10.34
C LYS A 1199 17.89 11.18 -11.85
N LEU A 1200 19.00 10.75 -12.43
CA LEU A 1200 19.26 10.78 -13.86
C LEU A 1200 19.96 9.48 -14.28
N PHE A 1201 19.30 8.70 -15.14
CA PHE A 1201 19.86 7.46 -15.67
C PHE A 1201 20.01 7.59 -17.18
N ILE A 1202 21.22 7.38 -17.67
CA ILE A 1202 21.54 7.48 -19.10
C ILE A 1202 21.82 6.07 -19.58
N HIS A 1203 20.99 5.59 -20.50
CA HIS A 1203 21.01 4.24 -21.04
C HIS A 1203 21.98 4.14 -22.23
N GLY A 1204 23.24 4.41 -21.90
CA GLY A 1204 24.36 4.58 -22.80
C GLY A 1204 25.60 5.06 -22.03
N THR A 1205 26.52 5.70 -22.75
CA THR A 1205 27.79 6.22 -22.24
C THR A 1205 27.89 7.74 -22.45
N ALA A 1206 28.96 8.35 -21.95
CA ALA A 1206 29.23 9.78 -22.06
C ALA A 1206 30.72 10.08 -21.94
N HIS A 1207 31.17 11.23 -22.42
CA HIS A 1207 32.54 11.70 -22.17
C HIS A 1207 32.67 12.27 -20.75
N GLU A 1208 33.81 12.07 -20.06
CA GLU A 1208 34.02 12.49 -18.66
C GLU A 1208 33.74 14.00 -18.46
N HIS A 1209 34.19 14.84 -19.40
CA HIS A 1209 33.93 16.28 -19.37
C HIS A 1209 32.44 16.63 -19.45
N PHE A 1210 31.62 15.83 -20.14
CA PHE A 1210 30.19 16.09 -20.30
C PHE A 1210 29.43 15.77 -19.01
N MET A 1211 29.81 14.68 -18.34
CA MET A 1211 29.24 14.28 -17.05
C MET A 1211 29.47 15.33 -15.96
N MET A 1212 30.60 16.05 -15.98
CA MET A 1212 30.86 17.13 -15.03
C MET A 1212 29.89 18.31 -15.13
N PHE A 1213 29.17 18.52 -16.26
CA PHE A 1213 28.11 19.53 -16.33
C PHE A 1213 26.91 19.18 -15.44
N LEU A 1214 26.62 17.90 -15.25
CA LEU A 1214 25.49 17.42 -14.43
C LEU A 1214 25.67 17.76 -12.93
N LEU A 1215 26.90 18.03 -12.48
CA LEU A 1215 27.17 18.47 -11.11
C LEU A 1215 26.57 19.86 -10.80
N LYS A 1216 26.19 20.64 -11.83
CA LYS A 1216 25.48 21.92 -11.68
C LYS A 1216 24.05 21.75 -11.17
N ILE A 1217 23.43 20.58 -11.37
CA ILE A 1217 22.06 20.31 -10.90
C ILE A 1217 22.10 20.19 -9.37
N PRO A 1218 21.43 21.08 -8.61
CA PRO A 1218 21.70 21.29 -7.19
C PRO A 1218 21.38 20.09 -6.30
N ASN A 1219 20.26 19.38 -6.57
CA ASN A 1219 19.78 18.28 -5.72
C ASN A 1219 19.97 16.88 -6.31
N LEU A 1220 20.65 16.78 -7.45
CA LEU A 1220 20.91 15.50 -8.12
C LEU A 1220 21.71 14.56 -7.21
N ARG A 1221 21.26 13.31 -7.05
CA ARG A 1221 21.86 12.32 -6.14
C ARG A 1221 22.20 11.02 -6.84
N ASP A 1222 21.26 10.48 -7.59
CA ASP A 1222 21.38 9.19 -8.25
C ASP A 1222 21.72 9.42 -9.73
N VAL A 1223 22.98 9.29 -10.10
CA VAL A 1223 23.43 9.36 -11.51
C VAL A 1223 24.12 8.07 -11.89
N GLN A 1224 23.72 7.46 -13.01
CA GLN A 1224 24.35 6.24 -13.50
C GLN A 1224 24.30 6.17 -15.03
N LEU A 1225 25.43 5.80 -15.63
CA LEU A 1225 25.51 5.34 -17.01
C LEU A 1225 25.21 3.83 -17.02
N ARG A 1226 24.31 3.39 -17.90
CA ARG A 1226 23.86 1.99 -18.02
C ARG A 1226 23.91 1.57 -19.48
N GLU A 1227 24.85 0.71 -19.83
CA GLU A 1227 24.90 0.09 -21.15
C GLU A 1227 24.06 -1.20 -21.12
N ASP A 1228 22.77 -1.07 -20.75
CA ASP A 1228 21.82 -2.18 -20.55
C ASP A 1228 21.09 -2.60 -21.82
N TYR A 1229 21.85 -2.65 -22.91
CA TYR A 1229 21.47 -3.17 -24.20
C TYR A 1229 22.50 -4.22 -24.65
N TYR A 1230 22.07 -5.20 -25.44
CA TYR A 1230 22.95 -6.27 -25.94
C TYR A 1230 23.41 -5.98 -27.39
N PRO A 1231 24.69 -6.15 -27.73
CA PRO A 1231 25.82 -6.44 -26.84
C PRO A 1231 26.37 -5.17 -26.16
N ALA A 1232 26.49 -5.20 -24.84
CA ALA A 1232 27.09 -4.10 -24.08
C ALA A 1232 28.59 -3.94 -24.43
N PRO A 1233 29.11 -2.71 -24.61
CA PRO A 1233 30.49 -2.49 -25.03
C PRO A 1233 31.55 -2.93 -24.01
N GLU A 1234 32.76 -3.25 -24.50
CA GLU A 1234 33.91 -3.49 -23.64
C GLU A 1234 34.65 -2.19 -23.32
N ASN A 1235 34.62 -1.80 -22.05
CA ASN A 1235 34.97 -0.47 -21.53
C ASN A 1235 36.47 -0.07 -21.59
N ASP A 1236 37.35 -0.88 -22.19
CA ASP A 1236 38.82 -0.68 -22.12
C ASP A 1236 39.44 0.08 -23.30
N MET A 1237 38.72 0.28 -24.42
CA MET A 1237 39.32 0.80 -25.67
C MET A 1237 38.84 2.19 -26.13
N SER A 1238 37.87 2.82 -25.45
CA SER A 1238 37.30 4.11 -25.89
C SER A 1238 37.89 5.35 -25.20
N THR A 1239 37.58 6.52 -25.76
CA THR A 1239 37.82 7.86 -25.17
C THR A 1239 36.71 8.29 -24.20
N GLU A 1240 35.78 7.40 -23.87
CA GLU A 1240 34.56 7.71 -23.10
C GLU A 1240 34.74 7.38 -21.61
N MET A 1241 33.66 7.32 -20.82
CA MET A 1241 33.71 7.22 -19.36
C MET A 1241 34.33 5.90 -18.85
N ARG A 1242 35.65 5.91 -18.61
CA ARG A 1242 36.37 4.78 -18.01
C ARG A 1242 35.99 4.55 -16.54
N ALA A 1243 36.19 3.32 -16.06
CA ALA A 1243 35.95 2.93 -14.66
C ALA A 1243 36.51 3.94 -13.62
N GLY A 1244 37.78 4.35 -13.75
CA GLY A 1244 38.39 5.33 -12.85
C GLY A 1244 37.85 6.76 -12.99
N SER A 1245 37.34 7.13 -14.16
CA SER A 1245 36.64 8.40 -14.41
C SER A 1245 35.25 8.40 -13.77
N CYS A 1246 34.53 7.27 -13.85
CA CYS A 1246 33.26 7.05 -13.18
C CYS A 1246 33.39 7.21 -11.66
N SER A 1247 34.38 6.55 -11.03
CA SER A 1247 34.66 6.71 -9.59
C SER A 1247 35.01 8.15 -9.20
N ARG A 1248 35.73 8.91 -10.04
CA ARG A 1248 36.00 10.34 -9.80
C ARG A 1248 34.73 11.18 -9.84
N PHE A 1249 33.87 10.94 -10.83
CA PHE A 1249 32.59 11.62 -10.96
C PHE A 1249 31.67 11.30 -9.77
N GLU A 1250 31.52 10.03 -9.36
CA GLU A 1250 30.74 9.65 -8.18
C GLU A 1250 31.30 10.28 -6.89
N ALA A 1251 32.62 10.32 -6.73
CA ALA A 1251 33.24 10.99 -5.59
C ALA A 1251 32.97 12.51 -5.60
N ALA A 1252 32.95 13.17 -6.76
CA ALA A 1252 32.57 14.57 -6.88
C ALA A 1252 31.06 14.79 -6.61
N LEU A 1253 30.20 13.91 -7.13
CA LEU A 1253 28.75 13.92 -6.94
C LEU A 1253 28.38 13.83 -5.46
N ASN A 1254 28.97 12.87 -4.75
CA ASN A 1254 28.73 12.57 -3.32
C ASN A 1254 29.39 13.56 -2.34
N ARG A 1255 30.34 14.39 -2.79
CA ARG A 1255 30.96 15.45 -1.96
C ARG A 1255 30.10 16.72 -1.85
N ARG A 1256 29.08 16.88 -2.70
CA ARG A 1256 28.22 18.07 -2.69
C ARG A 1256 27.22 18.01 -1.53
N HIS A 1257 27.01 19.14 -0.87
CA HIS A 1257 25.94 19.31 0.12
C HIS A 1257 24.59 19.48 -0.60
N ILE A 1258 23.88 18.38 -0.77
CA ILE A 1258 22.54 18.32 -1.38
C ILE A 1258 21.48 18.14 -0.29
N LEU A 1259 20.20 18.46 -0.58
CA LEU A 1259 19.09 18.11 0.33
C LEU A 1259 18.95 16.59 0.50
N ASP A 1260 18.44 16.12 1.64
CA ASP A 1260 18.37 14.68 2.02
C ASP A 1260 17.30 13.84 1.29
#